data_AF-A0AA42LNL8-F1
#
_entry.id   AF-A0AA42LNL8-F1
#
_cell.length_a   1.000
_cell.length_b   1.000
_cell.length_c   1.000
_cell.angle_alpha   90.00
_cell.angle_beta   90.00
_cell.angle_gamma   90.00
#
_symmetry.space_group_name_H-M   'P 1'
#
loop_
_entity.id
_entity.type
_entity.pdbx_description
1 polymer ?
#
loop_
_entity_poly.entity_id
_entity_poly.type
_entity_poly.pdbx_seq_one_letter_code
_entity_poly.pdbx_strand_id
1 'polypeptide(L)'
;MFGAVLVALAGFSAAPRPAVAYDIGAVIDAMRLSRYPLREPERRVWGTENVKDAVLVGQMENRLYLYRYVRGAGKEFSLDFRSQPLVIDPASWQATREENVRVRAPREGQTQYWVGYAYPGSDDTRADGFLVDADGVAATVQADARQIVVTADRPWNDERKTQALATLRPALTDYPVRMPAFPADVRFEYRAPVDVTATFRTLHQVARAVPRAKTAEFSRALADLRRFVMEQDYREIDPTGKDPEMLTALNDYGFWLAESGDTEQADRILTDVLRRDPARTAAYLNRADARWKQSTKTRDKRSYFEALAREDYRLYCTRRLEANEPIPGNIATRIGAALNDAAPLNAETCRPRLAIFKAIQADDLDAVRAELAAGQDPNGVNENGTSALAVAVSRKQLETVRVLLAAGARADGPNNGYVLLASALPDVRDTRPAAERYALADTLIAAGAPLDAADSNGTPLLVRRISYYSEDKDTLSYLLAKGANPNAREKNGRSALHAAMQSPKTFWFAQALLAKGADINAAYVRMVYGNQNMWETPLLEALRGAISGEFTPTVVYPIPERVTFALAQGADAAVGGYSASKTPERNGLNEALTLAARTMQPTLVDQLAEAAKPPRQALTPESLSSLLSVWNQLEIRAAIKQNSPEWDGQRAKLRATADRLLAAGVPLTWAQDATGLGNNRLAPLSLPWLPDDLYLQWLEQGADASDRSDAGARLDGVVDADALPLVIMLRVGNDAKAQMLLAHDAGLYRTPWRCGMAVADVLAWQLSNTGPISPTGARAIRQVLDGAQGAASCDLDQASRVQPFVGVSARDLATRANVTLTVKAPG
;
A
#
# COMPACT_ATOMS: atom_id res chain seq x y z
N MET A 1 45.31 48.24 1.97
CA MET A 1 45.10 49.56 2.58
C MET A 1 43.62 49.78 2.74
N PHE A 2 43.21 50.22 3.92
CA PHE A 2 41.90 50.77 4.27
C PHE A 2 41.39 51.77 3.21
N GLY A 3 40.10 52.02 2.98
CA GLY A 3 38.91 51.61 3.72
C GLY A 3 37.61 52.09 3.04
N ALA A 4 36.52 51.70 3.69
CA ALA A 4 35.10 51.93 3.41
C ALA A 4 34.66 53.37 3.05
N VAL A 5 33.52 53.50 2.35
CA VAL A 5 32.21 53.98 2.87
C VAL A 5 31.14 53.81 1.75
N LEU A 6 30.15 52.92 1.83
CA LEU A 6 28.84 52.95 2.54
C LEU A 6 27.76 53.84 1.86
N VAL A 7 26.66 53.22 1.36
CA VAL A 7 25.23 53.40 1.79
C VAL A 7 24.19 53.07 0.68
N ALA A 8 23.32 52.08 1.00
CA ALA A 8 21.87 51.90 0.69
C ALA A 8 21.36 51.79 -0.78
N LEU A 9 20.33 51.02 -1.16
CA LEU A 9 19.29 50.23 -0.46
C LEU A 9 18.60 49.26 -1.47
N ALA A 10 18.19 48.09 -0.99
CA ALA A 10 17.05 47.23 -1.39
C ALA A 10 16.99 46.54 -2.78
N GLY A 11 16.85 45.20 -2.77
CA GLY A 11 16.36 44.43 -3.92
C GLY A 11 16.59 42.91 -3.86
N PHE A 12 15.84 42.20 -3.01
CA PHE A 12 15.50 40.76 -3.08
C PHE A 12 16.57 39.74 -3.55
N SER A 13 17.36 39.19 -2.62
CA SER A 13 17.91 37.84 -2.78
C SER A 13 16.96 36.84 -2.11
N ALA A 14 16.37 35.95 -2.90
CA ALA A 14 15.56 34.84 -2.44
C ALA A 14 16.33 34.02 -1.38
N ALA A 15 15.77 33.92 -0.19
CA ALA A 15 16.22 32.96 0.82
C ALA A 15 16.16 31.53 0.24
N PRO A 16 17.11 30.64 0.57
CA PRO A 16 16.90 29.23 0.33
C PRO A 16 15.65 28.81 1.10
N ARG A 17 14.67 28.23 0.39
CA ARG A 17 13.47 27.65 1.00
C ARG A 17 13.92 26.69 2.11
N PRO A 18 13.40 26.80 3.34
CA PRO A 18 13.64 25.75 4.33
C PRO A 18 13.07 24.45 3.77
N ALA A 19 13.89 23.40 3.77
CA ALA A 19 13.43 22.04 3.53
C ALA A 19 12.36 21.73 4.56
N VAL A 20 11.13 21.70 4.08
CA VAL A 20 9.95 21.32 4.82
C VAL A 20 10.08 19.84 5.17
N ALA A 21 10.38 19.54 6.43
CA ALA A 21 10.17 18.22 7.01
C ALA A 21 8.84 18.25 7.78
N TYR A 22 7.73 17.91 7.11
CA TYR A 22 6.40 17.74 7.71
C TYR A 22 6.09 16.30 8.10
N ASP A 23 7.07 15.41 8.18
CA ASP A 23 6.79 14.02 8.49
C ASP A 23 7.04 13.72 9.98
N ILE A 24 6.02 13.96 10.80
CA ILE A 24 5.94 13.42 12.17
C ILE A 24 6.11 11.89 12.15
N GLY A 25 5.72 11.21 11.06
CA GLY A 25 5.97 9.79 10.82
C GLY A 25 7.46 9.44 10.73
N ALA A 26 8.31 10.31 10.19
CA ALA A 26 9.77 10.08 10.14
C ALA A 26 10.43 10.18 11.52
N VAL A 27 9.89 11.01 12.42
CA VAL A 27 10.33 11.08 13.83
C VAL A 27 9.86 9.86 14.61
N ILE A 28 8.63 9.38 14.36
CA ILE A 28 8.10 8.12 14.89
C ILE A 28 8.93 6.93 14.39
N ASP A 29 9.32 6.92 13.12
CA ASP A 29 10.14 5.86 12.52
C ASP A 29 11.60 5.91 12.99
N ALA A 30 12.17 7.10 13.26
CA ALA A 30 13.50 7.22 13.88
C ALA A 30 13.54 6.67 15.32
N MET A 31 12.43 6.78 16.07
CA MET A 31 12.31 6.22 17.43
C MET A 31 12.25 4.68 17.46
N ARG A 32 12.04 3.99 16.33
CA ARG A 32 12.16 2.52 16.24
C ARG A 32 13.59 2.01 16.50
N LEU A 33 14.60 2.89 16.48
CA LEU A 33 16.01 2.51 16.43
C LEU A 33 16.87 2.90 17.67
N SER A 34 16.32 3.50 18.74
CA SER A 34 17.13 3.90 19.91
C SER A 34 16.59 3.46 21.29
N ARG A 35 17.35 2.55 21.92
CA ARG A 35 17.58 2.25 23.36
C ARG A 35 16.51 2.39 24.45
N TYR A 36 15.20 2.46 24.18
CA TYR A 36 14.15 1.99 25.12
C TYR A 36 12.96 1.41 24.34
N PRO A 37 12.39 0.25 24.72
CA PRO A 37 11.46 -0.47 23.87
C PRO A 37 10.02 0.04 24.05
N LEU A 38 9.45 0.65 23.01
CA LEU A 38 8.02 0.49 22.73
C LEU A 38 7.88 -0.34 21.44
N ARG A 39 8.30 -1.62 21.51
CA ARG A 39 8.08 -2.58 20.44
C ARG A 39 6.79 -3.35 20.72
N GLU A 40 5.71 -2.96 20.05
CA GLU A 40 4.56 -3.80 19.67
C GLU A 40 3.70 -3.04 18.62
N PRO A 41 2.96 -3.75 17.74
CA PRO A 41 2.32 -3.16 16.57
C PRO A 41 1.03 -2.36 16.82
N GLU A 42 0.58 -2.22 18.08
CA GLU A 42 -0.75 -1.66 18.39
C GLU A 42 -0.75 -0.19 18.88
N ARG A 43 0.38 0.53 18.84
CA ARG A 43 0.47 1.89 19.41
C ARG A 43 0.30 2.98 18.37
N ARG A 44 -0.65 3.89 18.62
CA ARG A 44 -0.80 5.16 17.89
C ARG A 44 -0.22 6.29 18.74
N VAL A 45 0.69 7.07 18.15
CA VAL A 45 1.26 8.28 18.75
C VAL A 45 0.65 9.47 18.02
N TRP A 46 -0.03 10.36 18.75
CA TRP A 46 -0.62 11.59 18.22
C TRP A 46 0.26 12.77 18.63
N GLY A 47 0.68 13.57 17.65
CA GLY A 47 1.46 14.80 17.87
C GLY A 47 0.57 16.04 17.80
N THR A 48 0.84 17.04 18.65
CA THR A 48 0.26 18.39 18.54
C THR A 48 1.35 19.43 18.26
N GLU A 49 1.03 20.42 17.44
CA GLU A 49 1.98 21.42 16.92
C GLU A 49 2.44 22.43 17.99
N ASN A 50 3.73 22.38 18.37
CA ASN A 50 4.65 23.53 18.52
C ASN A 50 6.02 23.08 19.09
N VAL A 51 7.10 23.43 18.40
CA VAL A 51 8.46 22.83 18.53
C VAL A 51 9.25 23.29 19.77
N LYS A 52 8.64 24.01 20.72
CA LYS A 52 9.33 24.42 21.96
C LYS A 52 9.04 23.54 23.18
N ASP A 53 7.95 22.78 23.16
CA ASP A 53 7.56 21.83 24.22
C ASP A 53 6.58 20.78 23.64
N ALA A 54 7.04 19.97 22.67
CA ALA A 54 6.18 18.98 22.05
C ALA A 54 5.74 17.92 23.09
N VAL A 55 4.42 17.83 23.31
CA VAL A 55 3.79 16.78 24.10
C VAL A 55 3.23 15.74 23.15
N LEU A 56 3.75 14.52 23.21
CA LEU A 56 3.17 13.39 22.46
C LEU A 56 2.15 12.70 23.34
N VAL A 57 1.03 12.29 22.75
CA VAL A 57 0.12 11.33 23.38
C VAL A 57 0.32 9.99 22.73
N GLY A 58 0.65 8.97 23.51
CA GLY A 58 0.60 7.59 23.05
C GLY A 58 -0.59 6.87 23.64
N GLN A 59 -1.20 5.97 22.87
CA GLN A 59 -2.15 5.00 23.40
C GLN A 59 -1.54 3.62 23.47
N MET A 60 -1.80 2.93 24.57
CA MET A 60 -1.52 1.51 24.76
C MET A 60 -2.66 0.91 25.56
N GLU A 61 -3.35 -0.10 25.01
CA GLU A 61 -4.35 -0.91 25.74
C GLU A 61 -5.34 -0.05 26.55
N ASN A 62 -5.87 1.01 25.91
CA ASN A 62 -6.90 1.92 26.42
C ASN A 62 -6.41 2.91 27.46
N ARG A 63 -5.09 3.08 27.54
CA ARG A 63 -4.47 4.06 28.41
C ARG A 63 -3.79 5.13 27.56
N LEU A 64 -3.93 6.39 27.96
CA LEU A 64 -3.20 7.51 27.39
C LEU A 64 -1.93 7.78 28.17
N TYR A 65 -0.86 8.06 27.44
CA TYR A 65 0.48 8.29 27.93
C TYR A 65 0.93 9.66 27.43
N LEU A 66 1.29 10.58 28.32
CA LEU A 66 1.85 11.89 27.94
C LEU A 66 3.39 11.86 28.01
N TYR A 67 4.02 12.16 26.89
CA TYR A 67 5.48 12.27 26.77
C TYR A 67 5.89 13.72 26.54
N ARG A 68 7.02 14.14 27.11
CA ARG A 68 7.61 15.46 26.85
C ARG A 68 9.02 15.32 26.29
N TYR A 69 9.33 16.12 25.27
CA TYR A 69 10.70 16.35 24.85
C TYR A 69 11.43 17.29 25.81
N VAL A 70 12.51 16.81 26.41
CA VAL A 70 13.42 17.61 27.24
C VAL A 70 14.73 17.80 26.50
N ARG A 71 15.19 19.05 26.38
CA ARG A 71 16.48 19.39 25.76
C ARG A 71 17.54 19.47 26.85
N GLY A 72 18.50 18.56 26.85
CA GLY A 72 19.66 18.63 27.73
C GLY A 72 20.58 19.79 27.38
N ALA A 73 21.50 20.13 28.29
CA ALA A 73 22.52 21.18 28.07
C ALA A 73 23.54 20.83 26.95
N GLY A 74 23.55 19.58 26.48
CA GLY A 74 24.14 19.15 25.21
C GLY A 74 23.02 18.81 24.22
N LYS A 75 23.26 18.95 22.91
CA LYS A 75 22.27 18.85 21.81
C LYS A 75 21.54 17.49 21.65
N GLU A 76 21.43 16.68 22.70
CA GLU A 76 20.61 15.46 22.73
C GLU A 76 19.24 15.77 23.34
N PHE A 77 18.19 15.29 22.67
CA PHE A 77 16.82 15.32 23.18
C PHE A 77 16.56 14.03 23.95
N SER A 78 16.08 14.14 25.19
CA SER A 78 15.52 13.00 25.94
C SER A 78 13.99 13.07 25.94
N LEU A 79 13.35 11.91 25.90
CA LEU A 79 11.91 11.80 26.03
C LEU A 79 11.60 11.34 27.46
N ASP A 80 10.94 12.19 28.23
CA ASP A 80 10.56 11.87 29.61
C ASP A 80 9.05 11.63 29.71
N PHE A 81 8.68 10.58 30.44
CA PHE A 81 7.29 10.31 30.73
C PHE A 81 6.80 11.33 31.76
N ARG A 82 5.73 12.05 31.42
CA ARG A 82 5.13 13.01 32.34
C ARG A 82 4.01 12.34 33.10
N SER A 83 2.99 11.83 32.45
CA SER A 83 1.83 11.28 33.18
C SER A 83 2.10 9.92 33.80
N GLN A 84 1.19 9.39 34.63
CA GLN A 84 0.98 7.95 34.72
C GLN A 84 0.07 7.48 33.56
N PRO A 85 -0.11 6.16 33.33
CA PRO A 85 -1.09 5.70 32.36
C PRO A 85 -2.49 6.19 32.73
N LEU A 86 -3.12 6.97 31.84
CA LEU A 86 -4.45 7.54 32.06
C LEU A 86 -5.50 6.59 31.49
N VAL A 87 -6.27 5.91 32.34
CA VAL A 87 -7.24 4.89 31.91
C VAL A 87 -8.46 5.53 31.25
N ILE A 88 -8.74 5.17 30.00
CA ILE A 88 -9.98 5.49 29.32
C ILE A 88 -11.05 4.47 29.76
N ASP A 89 -12.26 4.92 30.11
CA ASP A 89 -13.33 4.07 30.64
C ASP A 89 -13.61 2.85 29.73
N PRO A 90 -13.38 1.60 30.22
CA PRO A 90 -13.59 0.38 29.45
C PRO A 90 -15.02 0.19 28.93
N ALA A 91 -16.03 0.73 29.61
CA ALA A 91 -17.43 0.59 29.18
C ALA A 91 -17.74 1.39 27.89
N SER A 92 -16.95 2.44 27.63
CA SER A 92 -17.02 3.25 26.41
C SER A 92 -16.03 2.82 25.33
N TRP A 93 -15.08 1.93 25.68
CA TRP A 93 -14.01 1.54 24.77
C TRP A 93 -14.46 0.49 23.74
N GLN A 94 -14.21 0.80 22.45
CA GLN A 94 -14.40 -0.14 21.33
C GLN A 94 -13.16 -0.13 20.44
N ALA A 95 -12.45 -1.25 20.38
CA ALA A 95 -11.16 -1.39 19.68
C ALA A 95 -11.15 -0.99 18.18
N THR A 96 -12.32 -0.85 17.55
CA THR A 96 -12.48 -0.52 16.13
C THR A 96 -12.89 0.93 15.87
N ARG A 97 -13.11 1.76 16.89
CA ARG A 97 -13.54 3.17 16.71
C ARG A 97 -12.34 4.10 16.58
N GLU A 98 -12.40 5.03 15.64
CA GLU A 98 -11.39 6.10 15.51
C GLU A 98 -11.54 7.14 16.62
N GLU A 99 -10.62 7.18 17.58
CA GLU A 99 -10.64 8.14 18.68
C GLU A 99 -10.06 9.50 18.24
N ASN A 100 -10.79 10.58 18.54
CA ASN A 100 -10.31 11.94 18.35
C ASN A 100 -9.76 12.46 19.69
N VAL A 101 -8.44 12.46 19.83
CA VAL A 101 -7.74 13.01 21.00
C VAL A 101 -7.32 14.45 20.72
N ARG A 102 -7.65 15.37 21.61
CA ARG A 102 -7.23 16.78 21.55
C ARG A 102 -6.46 17.15 22.80
N VAL A 103 -5.19 17.50 22.63
CA VAL A 103 -4.36 18.07 23.70
C VAL A 103 -4.27 19.56 23.55
N ARG A 104 -4.53 20.27 24.64
CA ARG A 104 -4.33 21.70 24.75
C ARG A 104 -3.22 21.98 25.76
N ALA A 105 -2.14 22.57 25.28
CA ALA A 105 -1.05 23.04 26.13
C ALA A 105 -1.49 24.25 26.99
N PRO A 106 -0.96 24.38 28.21
CA PRO A 106 -1.19 25.55 29.04
C PRO A 106 -0.68 26.83 28.35
N ARG A 107 -1.49 27.90 28.39
CA ARG A 107 -1.09 29.27 28.00
C ARG A 107 -0.43 30.01 29.17
N GLU A 108 0.12 31.20 28.95
CA GLU A 108 0.70 32.02 30.02
C GLU A 108 -0.27 32.16 31.21
N GLY A 109 0.16 31.70 32.39
CA GLY A 109 -0.64 31.68 33.63
C GLY A 109 -1.38 30.37 33.93
N GLN A 110 -1.40 29.39 33.02
CA GLN A 110 -1.94 28.04 33.26
C GLN A 110 -0.82 27.06 33.66
N THR A 111 -1.13 26.13 34.56
CA THR A 111 -0.15 25.16 35.10
C THR A 111 -0.44 23.70 34.73
N GLN A 112 -1.55 23.45 34.00
CA GLN A 112 -2.02 22.10 33.68
C GLN A 112 -2.30 21.93 32.18
N TYR A 113 -2.12 20.72 31.69
CA TYR A 113 -2.52 20.28 30.36
C TYR A 113 -3.96 19.78 30.39
N TRP A 114 -4.72 20.08 29.33
CA TRP A 114 -6.03 19.47 29.09
C TRP A 114 -5.94 18.43 27.97
N VAL A 115 -6.36 17.21 28.25
CA VAL A 115 -6.43 16.10 27.29
C VAL A 115 -7.88 15.67 27.16
N GLY A 116 -8.56 16.15 26.13
CA GLY A 116 -9.93 15.73 25.82
C GLY A 116 -9.93 14.57 24.81
N TYR A 117 -10.89 13.66 24.93
CA TYR A 117 -11.09 12.57 23.97
C TYR A 117 -12.56 12.46 23.57
N ALA A 118 -12.81 12.02 22.33
CA ALA A 118 -14.16 11.83 21.80
C ALA A 118 -14.24 10.64 20.85
N TYR A 119 -15.41 9.98 20.81
CA TYR A 119 -15.67 8.81 19.97
C TYR A 119 -16.58 9.15 18.78
N PRO A 120 -16.47 8.45 17.63
CA PRO A 120 -17.42 8.57 16.54
C PRO A 120 -18.78 8.04 17.02
N GLY A 121 -19.80 8.89 16.99
CA GLY A 121 -21.15 8.55 17.45
C GLY A 121 -21.37 8.62 18.97
N SER A 122 -20.45 9.20 19.76
CA SER A 122 -20.82 9.68 21.10
C SER A 122 -21.91 10.74 20.95
N ASP A 123 -22.91 10.76 21.84
CA ASP A 123 -23.84 11.87 21.87
C ASP A 123 -23.03 13.16 22.12
N ASP A 124 -23.26 14.20 21.32
CA ASP A 124 -22.48 15.46 21.38
C ASP A 124 -22.75 16.26 22.67
N THR A 125 -23.23 15.63 23.75
CA THR A 125 -23.69 16.26 24.98
C THR A 125 -22.64 16.29 26.10
N ARG A 126 -21.51 15.57 25.94
CA ARG A 126 -20.45 15.43 26.95
C ARG A 126 -19.05 15.75 26.43
N ALA A 127 -18.19 16.21 27.34
CA ALA A 127 -16.78 16.48 27.14
C ALA A 127 -15.96 15.82 28.27
N ASP A 128 -15.43 14.63 27.98
CA ASP A 128 -14.62 13.85 28.91
C ASP A 128 -13.12 13.99 28.60
N GLY A 129 -12.30 13.93 29.66
CA GLY A 129 -10.86 14.11 29.51
C GLY A 129 -10.08 14.04 30.82
N PHE A 130 -8.82 14.46 30.74
CA PHE A 130 -7.89 14.50 31.87
C PHE A 130 -7.27 15.89 32.00
N LEU A 131 -7.14 16.35 33.24
CA LEU A 131 -6.25 17.45 33.62
C LEU A 131 -4.95 16.86 34.14
N VAL A 132 -3.82 17.30 33.60
CA VAL A 132 -2.51 16.77 34.01
C VAL A 132 -1.60 17.91 34.40
N ASP A 133 -1.04 17.87 35.61
CA ASP A 133 -0.12 18.90 36.09
C ASP A 133 1.31 18.72 35.57
N ALA A 134 2.19 19.66 35.93
CA ALA A 134 3.59 19.66 35.51
C ALA A 134 4.37 18.42 35.99
N ASP A 135 3.94 17.80 37.10
CA ASP A 135 4.55 16.60 37.67
C ASP A 135 3.93 15.33 37.11
N GLY A 136 2.92 15.45 36.23
CA GLY A 136 2.27 14.32 35.58
C GLY A 136 1.12 13.70 36.33
N VAL A 137 0.72 14.30 37.45
CA VAL A 137 -0.42 13.82 38.22
C VAL A 137 -1.68 14.23 37.49
N ALA A 138 -2.58 13.26 37.32
CA ALA A 138 -3.79 13.47 36.53
C ALA A 138 -5.05 13.46 37.39
N ALA A 139 -6.01 14.28 36.98
CA ALA A 139 -7.38 14.26 37.46
C ALA A 139 -8.31 13.96 36.28
N THR A 140 -9.23 13.02 36.46
CA THR A 140 -10.27 12.73 35.46
C THR A 140 -11.31 13.84 35.50
N VAL A 141 -11.78 14.26 34.33
CA VAL A 141 -12.81 15.29 34.16
C VAL A 141 -13.96 14.72 33.34
N GLN A 142 -15.16 14.84 33.89
CA GLN A 142 -16.41 14.58 33.20
C GLN A 142 -17.21 15.88 33.18
N ALA A 143 -17.57 16.34 31.99
CA ALA A 143 -18.29 17.61 31.83
C ALA A 143 -19.47 17.46 30.87
N ASP A 144 -20.61 18.04 31.24
CA ASP A 144 -21.79 18.19 30.40
C ASP A 144 -22.37 19.61 30.53
N ALA A 145 -23.45 19.92 29.83
CA ALA A 145 -24.07 21.25 29.88
C ALA A 145 -24.59 21.67 31.28
N ARG A 146 -24.69 20.75 32.25
CA ARG A 146 -25.22 20.99 33.60
C ARG A 146 -24.13 21.06 34.67
N GLN A 147 -23.09 20.23 34.58
CA GLN A 147 -22.09 20.11 35.64
C GLN A 147 -20.70 19.72 35.12
N ILE A 148 -19.68 19.97 35.95
CA ILE A 148 -18.30 19.48 35.78
C ILE A 148 -17.90 18.74 37.05
N VAL A 149 -17.44 17.50 36.91
CA VAL A 149 -16.86 16.71 38.00
C VAL A 149 -15.39 16.46 37.71
N VAL A 150 -14.52 16.86 38.63
CA VAL A 150 -13.07 16.66 38.56
C VAL A 150 -12.64 15.75 39.70
N THR A 151 -12.16 14.56 39.38
CA THR A 151 -11.77 13.54 40.37
C THR A 151 -10.26 13.34 40.36
N ALA A 152 -9.61 13.43 41.52
CA ALA A 152 -8.16 13.23 41.66
C ALA A 152 -7.81 12.24 42.79
N ASP A 153 -6.61 11.67 42.69
CA ASP A 153 -5.98 10.79 43.67
C ASP A 153 -5.29 11.53 44.83
N ARG A 154 -5.42 12.87 44.86
CA ARG A 154 -4.88 13.77 45.89
C ARG A 154 -5.93 14.76 46.37
N PRO A 155 -5.94 15.12 47.67
CA PRO A 155 -6.90 16.09 48.22
C PRO A 155 -6.86 17.45 47.52
N TRP A 156 -8.03 18.08 47.35
CA TRP A 156 -8.16 19.39 46.71
C TRP A 156 -8.04 20.55 47.71
N ASN A 157 -7.07 21.43 47.49
CA ASN A 157 -6.99 22.74 48.15
C ASN A 157 -7.46 23.86 47.21
N ASP A 158 -7.65 25.08 47.74
CA ASP A 158 -8.22 26.19 46.97
C ASP A 158 -7.34 26.64 45.80
N GLU A 159 -6.02 26.53 45.95
CA GLU A 159 -5.06 26.83 44.89
C GLU A 159 -5.20 25.85 43.71
N ARG A 160 -5.22 24.54 43.97
CA ARG A 160 -5.38 23.50 42.94
C ARG A 160 -6.73 23.62 42.22
N LYS A 161 -7.80 23.92 42.96
CA LYS A 161 -9.13 24.17 42.37
C LYS A 161 -9.09 25.37 41.42
N THR A 162 -8.44 26.46 41.83
CA THR A 162 -8.31 27.68 41.03
C THR A 162 -7.52 27.42 39.74
N GLN A 163 -6.40 26.70 39.83
CA GLN A 163 -5.57 26.34 38.68
C GLN A 163 -6.29 25.39 37.69
N ALA A 164 -7.03 24.41 38.22
CA ALA A 164 -7.85 23.51 37.41
C ALA A 164 -8.95 24.27 36.65
N LEU A 165 -9.65 25.19 37.31
CA LEU A 165 -10.67 26.03 36.68
C LEU A 165 -10.09 26.98 35.62
N ALA A 166 -8.92 27.57 35.87
CA ALA A 166 -8.23 28.44 34.91
C ALA A 166 -7.85 27.71 33.61
N THR A 167 -7.61 26.39 33.70
CA THR A 167 -7.31 25.53 32.55
C THR A 167 -8.59 25.04 31.86
N LEU A 168 -9.58 24.56 32.61
CA LEU A 168 -10.82 24.00 32.07
C LEU A 168 -11.74 25.03 31.42
N ARG A 169 -11.84 26.23 32.00
CA ARG A 169 -12.76 27.26 31.52
C ARG A 169 -12.58 27.59 30.04
N PRO A 170 -11.37 27.95 29.56
CA PRO A 170 -11.16 28.17 28.13
C PRO A 170 -11.16 26.87 27.32
N ALA A 171 -10.76 25.73 27.90
CA ALA A 171 -10.67 24.45 27.21
C ALA A 171 -12.04 23.87 26.82
N LEU A 172 -13.02 23.99 27.70
CA LEU A 172 -14.37 23.46 27.49
C LEU A 172 -15.26 24.41 26.67
N THR A 173 -14.99 25.72 26.70
CA THR A 173 -15.72 26.71 25.87
C THR A 173 -15.40 26.63 24.37
N ASP A 174 -14.30 25.98 23.98
CA ASP A 174 -13.95 25.72 22.57
C ASP A 174 -14.79 24.58 21.94
N TYR A 175 -15.74 24.00 22.69
CA TYR A 175 -16.76 23.07 22.20
C TYR A 175 -18.15 23.73 22.16
N PRO A 176 -18.37 24.79 21.37
CA PRO A 176 -19.60 25.60 21.43
C PRO A 176 -20.88 24.84 21.07
N VAL A 177 -20.76 23.73 20.33
CA VAL A 177 -21.87 22.82 20.01
C VAL A 177 -22.22 21.89 21.19
N ARG A 178 -21.23 21.52 22.01
CA ARG A 178 -21.37 20.54 23.12
C ARG A 178 -21.59 21.20 24.49
N MET A 179 -20.98 22.35 24.71
CA MET A 179 -21.04 23.16 25.92
C MET A 179 -21.21 24.63 25.53
N PRO A 180 -22.45 25.11 25.30
CA PRO A 180 -22.71 26.49 24.85
C PRO A 180 -22.34 27.54 25.91
N ALA A 181 -22.26 27.15 27.18
CA ALA A 181 -21.76 27.95 28.29
C ALA A 181 -21.04 27.07 29.32
N PHE A 182 -20.12 27.65 30.10
CA PHE A 182 -19.43 26.95 31.18
C PHE A 182 -20.38 26.72 32.37
N PRO A 183 -20.61 25.47 32.83
CA PRO A 183 -21.54 25.18 33.91
C PRO A 183 -21.19 25.87 35.22
N ALA A 184 -22.22 26.24 35.99
CA ALA A 184 -22.06 26.81 37.32
C ALA A 184 -21.78 25.74 38.40
N ASP A 185 -22.26 24.50 38.22
CA ASP A 185 -21.99 23.38 39.13
C ASP A 185 -20.65 22.73 38.78
N VAL A 186 -19.60 23.02 39.58
CA VAL A 186 -18.28 22.39 39.47
C VAL A 186 -17.95 21.68 40.78
N ARG A 187 -17.70 20.38 40.71
CA ARG A 187 -17.38 19.52 41.86
C ARG A 187 -15.97 18.98 41.75
N PHE A 188 -15.30 18.95 42.90
CA PHE A 188 -13.95 18.41 43.04
C PHE A 188 -13.98 17.24 44.01
N GLU A 189 -13.70 16.04 43.51
CA GLU A 189 -13.74 14.79 44.27
C GLU A 189 -12.33 14.26 44.52
N TYR A 190 -12.12 13.70 45.71
CA TYR A 190 -10.90 13.00 46.09
C TYR A 190 -11.19 11.49 46.20
N ARG A 191 -10.38 10.68 45.52
CA ARG A 191 -10.43 9.21 45.61
C ARG A 191 -9.06 8.71 46.07
N ALA A 192 -8.96 8.05 47.22
CA ALA A 192 -7.68 7.57 47.72
C ALA A 192 -7.03 6.57 46.71
N PRO A 193 -5.69 6.59 46.55
CA PRO A 193 -5.00 5.65 45.67
C PRO A 193 -5.16 4.21 46.16
N VAL A 194 -5.24 3.27 45.21
CA VAL A 194 -5.37 1.84 45.48
C VAL A 194 -3.98 1.27 45.83
N ASP A 195 -3.88 0.47 46.89
CA ASP A 195 -2.66 -0.31 47.15
C ASP A 195 -2.56 -1.45 46.12
N VAL A 196 -1.80 -1.20 45.06
CA VAL A 196 -1.75 -2.07 43.88
C VAL A 196 -1.34 -3.50 44.24
N THR A 197 -0.35 -3.65 45.12
CA THR A 197 0.20 -4.96 45.49
C THR A 197 -0.77 -5.70 46.42
N ALA A 198 -1.33 -5.03 47.44
CA ALA A 198 -2.28 -5.67 48.35
C ALA A 198 -3.59 -6.05 47.67
N THR A 199 -4.10 -5.20 46.77
CA THR A 199 -5.31 -5.49 46.00
C THR A 199 -5.08 -6.63 45.00
N PHE A 200 -3.96 -6.65 44.27
CA PHE A 200 -3.64 -7.78 43.40
C PHE A 200 -3.53 -9.10 44.16
N ARG A 201 -2.84 -9.12 45.30
CA ARG A 201 -2.74 -10.30 46.18
C ARG A 201 -4.13 -10.82 46.55
N THR A 202 -5.04 -9.92 46.93
CA THR A 202 -6.40 -10.28 47.35
C THR A 202 -7.20 -10.88 46.19
N LEU A 203 -7.17 -10.26 45.02
CA LEU A 203 -7.85 -10.76 43.81
C LEU A 203 -7.28 -12.11 43.34
N HIS A 204 -5.96 -12.28 43.43
CA HIS A 204 -5.29 -13.55 43.10
C HIS A 204 -5.72 -14.66 44.06
N GLN A 205 -5.75 -14.39 45.37
CA GLN A 205 -6.21 -15.36 46.37
C GLN A 205 -7.67 -15.78 46.14
N VAL A 206 -8.54 -14.83 45.80
CA VAL A 206 -9.94 -15.13 45.44
C VAL A 206 -9.99 -16.05 44.22
N ALA A 207 -9.29 -15.71 43.13
CA ALA A 207 -9.28 -16.53 41.92
C ALA A 207 -8.68 -17.92 42.15
N ARG A 208 -7.62 -18.01 42.96
CA ARG A 208 -6.94 -19.27 43.32
C ARG A 208 -7.83 -20.19 44.16
N ALA A 209 -8.70 -19.63 44.99
CA ALA A 209 -9.63 -20.39 45.84
C ALA A 209 -10.80 -21.00 45.05
N VAL A 210 -11.10 -20.51 43.83
CA VAL A 210 -12.21 -21.03 43.02
C VAL A 210 -11.80 -22.37 42.38
N PRO A 211 -12.55 -23.47 42.62
CA PRO A 211 -12.28 -24.76 42.00
C PRO A 211 -12.34 -24.67 40.47
N ARG A 212 -11.33 -25.22 39.76
CA ARG A 212 -11.24 -25.14 38.28
C ARG A 212 -12.41 -25.82 37.56
N ALA A 213 -13.11 -26.76 38.21
CA ALA A 213 -14.34 -27.38 37.70
C ALA A 213 -15.52 -26.39 37.61
N LYS A 214 -15.50 -25.29 38.38
CA LYS A 214 -16.51 -24.23 38.36
C LYS A 214 -16.15 -23.12 37.36
N THR A 215 -16.21 -23.44 36.07
CA THR A 215 -15.74 -22.58 34.98
C THR A 215 -16.32 -21.16 35.02
N ALA A 216 -17.61 -20.99 35.27
CA ALA A 216 -18.25 -19.67 35.29
C ALA A 216 -17.86 -18.79 36.50
N GLU A 217 -17.58 -19.38 37.66
CA GLU A 217 -17.09 -18.65 38.84
C GLU A 217 -15.62 -18.26 38.63
N PHE A 218 -14.81 -19.18 38.11
CA PHE A 218 -13.39 -18.93 37.83
C PHE A 218 -13.22 -17.85 36.76
N SER A 219 -14.00 -17.91 35.67
CA SER A 219 -13.97 -16.89 34.62
C SER A 219 -14.32 -15.49 35.13
N ARG A 220 -15.23 -15.38 36.12
CA ARG A 220 -15.55 -14.10 36.78
C ARG A 220 -14.37 -13.59 37.62
N ALA A 221 -13.80 -14.43 38.47
CA ALA A 221 -12.64 -14.04 39.29
C ALA A 221 -11.42 -13.67 38.43
N LEU A 222 -11.19 -14.38 37.33
CA LEU A 222 -10.15 -14.04 36.36
C LEU A 222 -10.46 -12.73 35.62
N ALA A 223 -11.73 -12.44 35.32
CA ALA A 223 -12.12 -11.17 34.72
C ALA A 223 -11.87 -9.98 35.67
N ASP A 224 -12.07 -10.16 36.98
CA ASP A 224 -11.76 -9.12 37.97
C ASP A 224 -10.24 -8.86 38.06
N LEU A 225 -9.42 -9.91 38.09
CA LEU A 225 -7.95 -9.79 37.99
C LEU A 225 -7.52 -9.09 36.70
N ARG A 226 -8.13 -9.48 35.57
CA ARG A 226 -7.85 -8.87 34.27
C ARG A 226 -8.23 -7.40 34.25
N ARG A 227 -9.40 -7.04 34.79
CA ARG A 227 -9.82 -5.64 34.91
C ARG A 227 -8.83 -4.85 35.75
N PHE A 228 -8.43 -5.38 36.91
CA PHE A 228 -7.48 -4.73 37.78
C PHE A 228 -6.11 -4.52 37.11
N VAL A 229 -5.56 -5.54 36.46
CA VAL A 229 -4.30 -5.41 35.70
C VAL A 229 -4.45 -4.55 34.43
N MET A 230 -5.66 -4.42 33.89
CA MET A 230 -5.96 -3.47 32.80
C MET A 230 -6.09 -2.04 33.31
N GLU A 231 -6.44 -1.82 34.57
CA GLU A 231 -6.51 -0.48 35.20
C GLU A 231 -5.16 -0.05 35.83
N GLN A 232 -4.38 -0.99 36.38
CA GLN A 232 -3.09 -0.77 37.05
C GLN A 232 -1.92 -1.35 36.26
N ASP A 233 -0.73 -0.75 36.21
CA ASP A 233 0.42 -1.36 35.51
C ASP A 233 0.92 -2.60 36.28
N TYR A 234 0.95 -3.79 35.66
CA TYR A 234 1.42 -5.00 36.35
C TYR A 234 2.88 -4.91 36.81
N ARG A 235 3.68 -3.99 36.24
CA ARG A 235 5.06 -3.74 36.67
C ARG A 235 5.13 -3.04 38.03
N GLU A 236 4.05 -2.40 38.45
CA GLU A 236 3.90 -1.77 39.77
C GLU A 236 3.48 -2.79 40.86
N ILE A 237 3.12 -4.01 40.48
CA ILE A 237 2.93 -5.13 41.42
C ILE A 237 4.32 -5.60 41.85
N ASP A 238 4.64 -5.42 43.14
CA ASP A 238 5.98 -5.62 43.70
C ASP A 238 7.09 -5.04 42.81
N PRO A 239 7.26 -3.71 42.76
CA PRO A 239 8.21 -3.07 41.85
C PRO A 239 9.66 -3.46 42.15
N THR A 240 9.96 -3.90 43.37
CA THR A 240 11.29 -4.42 43.74
C THR A 240 11.58 -5.79 43.12
N GLY A 241 10.52 -6.54 42.78
CA GLY A 241 10.57 -7.84 42.13
C GLY A 241 11.17 -8.95 42.99
N LYS A 242 11.09 -8.80 44.32
CA LYS A 242 11.74 -9.69 45.29
C LYS A 242 10.75 -10.49 46.13
N ASP A 243 9.46 -10.20 46.09
CA ASP A 243 8.45 -10.95 46.84
C ASP A 243 8.15 -12.27 46.11
N PRO A 244 8.53 -13.44 46.69
CA PRO A 244 8.29 -14.73 46.08
C PRO A 244 6.80 -15.06 45.93
N GLU A 245 5.94 -14.51 46.79
CA GLU A 245 4.49 -14.68 46.72
C GLU A 245 3.96 -13.97 45.47
N MET A 246 4.40 -12.73 45.21
CA MET A 246 3.95 -11.95 44.04
C MET A 246 4.48 -12.50 42.73
N LEU A 247 5.72 -12.97 42.67
CA LEU A 247 6.25 -13.67 41.48
C LEU A 247 5.47 -14.97 41.19
N THR A 248 5.03 -15.66 42.23
CA THR A 248 4.16 -16.84 42.09
C THR A 248 2.78 -16.43 41.59
N ALA A 249 2.19 -15.38 42.14
CA ALA A 249 0.90 -14.87 41.72
C ALA A 249 0.89 -14.38 40.27
N LEU A 250 1.95 -13.69 39.83
CA LEU A 250 2.12 -13.26 38.43
C LEU A 250 2.33 -14.45 37.49
N ASN A 251 3.08 -15.47 37.89
CA ASN A 251 3.24 -16.70 37.12
C ASN A 251 1.91 -17.45 36.97
N ASP A 252 1.15 -17.60 38.07
CA ASP A 252 -0.19 -18.22 38.07
C ASP A 252 -1.14 -17.45 37.15
N TYR A 253 -1.13 -16.12 37.24
CA TYR A 253 -1.95 -15.25 36.41
C TYR A 253 -1.59 -15.36 34.92
N GLY A 254 -0.31 -15.36 34.57
CA GLY A 254 0.16 -15.60 33.20
C GLY A 254 -0.29 -16.96 32.67
N PHE A 255 -0.20 -18.01 33.48
CA PHE A 255 -0.73 -19.33 33.13
C PHE A 255 -2.25 -19.30 32.91
N TRP A 256 -3.02 -18.67 33.79
CA TRP A 256 -4.48 -18.57 33.65
C TRP A 256 -4.90 -17.80 32.41
N LEU A 257 -4.18 -16.74 32.04
CA LEU A 257 -4.38 -16.00 30.79
C LEU A 257 -4.12 -16.87 29.56
N ALA A 258 -3.04 -17.67 29.57
CA ALA A 258 -2.75 -18.60 28.48
C ALA A 258 -3.84 -19.68 28.34
N GLU A 259 -4.44 -20.11 29.44
CA GLU A 259 -5.58 -21.06 29.47
C GLU A 259 -6.89 -20.42 28.99
N SER A 260 -7.17 -19.16 29.33
CA SER A 260 -8.35 -18.43 28.85
C SER A 260 -8.23 -17.99 27.38
N GLY A 261 -7.02 -18.06 26.82
CA GLY A 261 -6.74 -17.71 25.43
C GLY A 261 -6.11 -16.33 25.23
N ASP A 262 -5.85 -15.56 26.28
CA ASP A 262 -5.12 -14.29 26.22
C ASP A 262 -3.60 -14.52 26.17
N THR A 263 -3.15 -15.27 25.15
CA THR A 263 -1.79 -15.82 25.04
C THR A 263 -0.71 -14.75 24.93
N GLU A 264 -1.01 -13.60 24.33
CA GLU A 264 -0.07 -12.49 24.17
C GLU A 264 0.20 -11.76 25.51
N GLN A 265 -0.86 -11.51 26.29
CA GLN A 265 -0.70 -10.95 27.63
C GLN A 265 0.04 -11.92 28.55
N ALA A 266 -0.25 -13.22 28.42
CA ALA A 266 0.46 -14.27 29.15
C ALA A 266 1.97 -14.25 28.84
N ASP A 267 2.36 -14.19 27.58
CA ASP A 267 3.79 -14.16 27.17
C ASP A 267 4.52 -12.96 27.78
N ARG A 268 3.89 -11.78 27.78
CA ARG A 268 4.46 -10.55 28.36
C ARG A 268 4.68 -10.67 29.87
N ILE A 269 3.66 -11.09 30.60
CA ILE A 269 3.74 -11.24 32.07
C ILE A 269 4.78 -12.30 32.46
N LEU A 270 4.78 -13.45 31.79
CA LEU A 270 5.73 -14.53 32.07
C LEU A 270 7.16 -14.14 31.70
N THR A 271 7.34 -13.31 30.68
CA THR A 271 8.65 -12.72 30.35
C THR A 271 9.14 -11.79 31.45
N ASP A 272 8.28 -10.98 32.04
CA ASP A 272 8.65 -10.13 33.17
C ASP A 272 8.98 -10.94 34.43
N VAL A 273 8.23 -12.01 34.72
CA VAL A 273 8.57 -12.95 35.80
C VAL A 273 9.98 -13.52 35.62
N LEU A 274 10.30 -14.01 34.41
CA LEU A 274 11.63 -14.57 34.10
C LEU A 274 12.74 -13.51 34.09
N ARG A 275 12.41 -12.25 33.81
CA ARG A 275 13.35 -11.13 33.93
C ARG A 275 13.71 -10.87 35.40
N ARG A 276 12.74 -10.96 36.31
CA ARG A 276 12.93 -10.77 37.77
C ARG A 276 13.57 -11.99 38.44
N ASP A 277 13.17 -13.20 38.03
CA ASP A 277 13.66 -14.48 38.54
C ASP A 277 13.96 -15.47 37.40
N PRO A 278 15.17 -15.41 36.79
CA PRO A 278 15.56 -16.32 35.71
C PRO A 278 15.69 -17.79 36.14
N ALA A 279 15.72 -18.07 37.44
CA ALA A 279 15.80 -19.42 37.99
C ALA A 279 14.42 -20.11 38.08
N ARG A 280 13.33 -19.37 37.82
CA ARG A 280 11.96 -19.89 37.92
C ARG A 280 11.60 -20.85 36.79
N THR A 281 11.97 -22.12 36.95
CA THR A 281 11.74 -23.19 35.96
C THR A 281 10.30 -23.25 35.45
N ALA A 282 9.29 -23.10 36.32
CA ALA A 282 7.87 -23.17 35.93
C ALA A 282 7.45 -22.07 34.94
N ALA A 283 8.07 -20.89 34.98
CA ALA A 283 7.72 -19.79 34.09
C ALA A 283 8.15 -20.05 32.63
N TYR A 284 9.25 -20.78 32.41
CA TYR A 284 9.63 -21.23 31.06
C TYR A 284 8.58 -22.15 30.45
N LEU A 285 8.07 -23.11 31.23
CA LEU A 285 7.02 -24.03 30.77
C LEU A 285 5.73 -23.29 30.40
N ASN A 286 5.27 -22.41 31.29
CA ASN A 286 4.05 -21.62 31.08
C ASN A 286 4.18 -20.70 29.86
N ARG A 287 5.36 -20.10 29.66
CA ARG A 287 5.62 -19.22 28.53
C ARG A 287 5.71 -19.99 27.21
N ALA A 288 6.34 -21.16 27.22
CA ALA A 288 6.35 -22.07 26.08
C ALA A 288 4.92 -22.45 25.67
N ASP A 289 4.07 -22.80 26.62
CA ASP A 289 2.66 -23.15 26.37
C ASP A 289 1.87 -21.96 25.80
N ALA A 290 2.06 -20.76 26.36
CA ALA A 290 1.43 -19.53 25.86
C ALA A 290 1.83 -19.24 24.40
N ARG A 291 3.15 -19.30 24.10
CA ARG A 291 3.70 -19.10 22.75
C ARG A 291 3.26 -20.16 21.77
N TRP A 292 3.20 -21.43 22.20
CA TRP A 292 2.71 -22.52 21.37
C TRP A 292 1.24 -22.30 20.98
N LYS A 293 0.39 -21.90 21.94
CA LYS A 293 -1.00 -21.52 21.65
C LYS A 293 -1.11 -20.25 20.80
N GLN A 294 -0.19 -19.30 20.93
CA GLN A 294 -0.17 -18.11 20.07
C GLN A 294 0.19 -18.47 18.62
N SER A 295 1.08 -19.45 18.42
CA SER A 295 1.45 -19.93 17.08
C SER A 295 0.26 -20.50 16.29
N THR A 296 -0.72 -21.11 16.98
CA THR A 296 -1.92 -21.64 16.33
C THR A 296 -2.93 -20.54 15.98
N LYS A 297 -2.86 -19.38 16.65
CA LYS A 297 -3.71 -18.20 16.38
C LYS A 297 -3.15 -17.30 15.28
N THR A 298 -1.83 -17.08 15.24
CA THR A 298 -1.20 -16.12 14.33
C THR A 298 -0.53 -16.83 13.15
N ARG A 299 -1.30 -17.16 12.10
CA ARG A 299 -0.81 -17.96 10.95
C ARG A 299 0.48 -17.42 10.32
N ASP A 300 0.61 -16.10 10.19
CA ASP A 300 1.76 -15.46 9.55
C ASP A 300 3.03 -15.47 10.40
N LYS A 301 2.90 -15.68 11.72
CA LYS A 301 4.02 -15.77 12.68
C LYS A 301 4.10 -17.13 13.36
N ARG A 302 3.44 -18.14 12.80
CA ARG A 302 3.38 -19.48 13.38
C ARG A 302 4.78 -20.02 13.66
N SER A 303 5.66 -20.01 12.66
CA SER A 303 7.04 -20.52 12.79
C SER A 303 7.85 -19.76 13.85
N TYR A 304 7.61 -18.46 14.01
CA TYR A 304 8.27 -17.62 15.01
C TYR A 304 7.90 -18.03 16.44
N PHE A 305 6.59 -18.12 16.72
CA PHE A 305 6.12 -18.49 18.06
C PHE A 305 6.42 -19.96 18.39
N GLU A 306 6.35 -20.87 17.41
CA GLU A 306 6.76 -22.27 17.62
C GLU A 306 8.27 -22.37 17.93
N ALA A 307 9.14 -21.59 17.27
CA ALA A 307 10.57 -21.60 17.54
C ALA A 307 10.90 -21.11 18.96
N LEU A 308 10.28 -20.02 19.40
CA LEU A 308 10.43 -19.51 20.78
C LEU A 308 9.91 -20.52 21.82
N ALA A 309 8.76 -21.14 21.56
CA ALA A 309 8.19 -22.13 22.46
C ALA A 309 9.08 -23.37 22.59
N ARG A 310 9.62 -23.88 21.48
CA ARG A 310 10.59 -24.99 21.49
C ARG A 310 11.81 -24.65 22.33
N GLU A 311 12.31 -23.42 22.26
CA GLU A 311 13.44 -23.01 23.06
C GLU A 311 13.11 -22.91 24.55
N ASP A 312 11.97 -22.35 24.92
CA ASP A 312 11.53 -22.32 26.31
C ASP A 312 11.31 -23.74 26.87
N TYR A 313 10.83 -24.69 26.05
CA TYR A 313 10.77 -26.10 26.43
C TYR A 313 12.15 -26.72 26.66
N ARG A 314 13.13 -26.40 25.81
CA ARG A 314 14.53 -26.84 25.96
C ARG A 314 15.15 -26.29 27.25
N LEU A 315 14.93 -25.01 27.55
CA LEU A 315 15.37 -24.38 28.80
C LEU A 315 14.72 -25.01 30.03
N TYR A 316 13.41 -25.26 29.99
CA TYR A 316 12.70 -25.95 31.06
C TYR A 316 13.30 -27.35 31.31
N CYS A 317 13.46 -28.17 30.26
CA CYS A 317 13.92 -29.54 30.45
C CYS A 317 15.40 -29.61 30.82
N THR A 318 16.26 -28.75 30.26
CA THR A 318 17.67 -28.63 30.66
C THR A 318 17.79 -28.37 32.16
N ARG A 319 17.06 -27.38 32.68
CA ARG A 319 17.10 -27.03 34.10
C ARG A 319 16.66 -28.17 35.02
N ARG A 320 15.61 -28.91 34.63
CA ARG A 320 15.14 -30.08 35.39
C ARG A 320 16.20 -31.18 35.41
N LEU A 321 16.83 -31.47 34.27
CA LEU A 321 17.88 -32.47 34.16
C LEU A 321 19.13 -32.08 34.96
N GLU A 322 19.55 -30.82 34.91
CA GLU A 322 20.68 -30.29 35.71
C GLU A 322 20.42 -30.35 37.22
N ALA A 323 19.18 -30.11 37.64
CA ALA A 323 18.76 -30.23 39.04
C ALA A 323 18.49 -31.68 39.49
N ASN A 324 18.68 -32.67 38.60
CA ASN A 324 18.35 -34.07 38.82
C ASN A 324 16.86 -34.30 39.21
N GLU A 325 15.96 -33.49 38.66
CA GLU A 325 14.52 -33.56 38.89
C GLU A 325 13.78 -34.19 37.69
N PRO A 326 12.91 -35.20 37.89
CA PRO A 326 12.25 -35.91 36.78
C PRO A 326 11.23 -35.02 36.06
N ILE A 327 11.21 -34.98 34.74
CA ILE A 327 10.18 -34.25 33.98
C ILE A 327 8.85 -35.01 34.06
N PRO A 328 7.73 -34.39 34.50
CA PRO A 328 6.44 -35.08 34.60
C PRO A 328 6.01 -35.66 33.24
N GLY A 329 5.46 -36.89 33.23
CA GLY A 329 5.23 -37.65 31.98
C GLY A 329 4.38 -36.93 30.94
N ASN A 330 3.30 -36.25 31.35
CA ASN A 330 2.47 -35.45 30.45
C ASN A 330 3.25 -34.27 29.83
N ILE A 331 4.14 -33.64 30.61
CA ILE A 331 5.00 -32.55 30.13
C ILE A 331 6.09 -33.10 29.21
N ALA A 332 6.69 -34.25 29.54
CA ALA A 332 7.70 -34.89 28.72
C ALA A 332 7.15 -35.26 27.34
N THR A 333 5.96 -35.87 27.26
CA THR A 333 5.28 -36.18 26.00
C THR A 333 5.01 -34.93 25.18
N ARG A 334 4.56 -33.85 25.82
CA ARG A 334 4.28 -32.57 25.15
C ARG A 334 5.54 -31.93 24.58
N ILE A 335 6.62 -31.91 25.36
CA ILE A 335 7.92 -31.36 24.93
C ILE A 335 8.49 -32.21 23.80
N GLY A 336 8.50 -33.54 23.93
CA GLY A 336 8.97 -34.45 22.87
C GLY A 336 8.23 -34.23 21.55
N ALA A 337 6.89 -34.11 21.60
CA ALA A 337 6.08 -33.78 20.44
C ALA A 337 6.44 -32.40 19.83
N ALA A 338 6.64 -31.38 20.66
CA ALA A 338 7.01 -30.04 20.18
C ALA A 338 8.41 -29.98 19.54
N LEU A 339 9.34 -30.81 20.03
CA LEU A 339 10.71 -30.91 19.54
C LEU A 339 10.85 -31.87 18.34
N ASN A 340 9.77 -32.53 17.91
CA ASN A 340 9.76 -33.58 16.89
C ASN A 340 10.74 -34.73 17.18
N ASP A 341 10.82 -35.13 18.46
CA ASP A 341 11.71 -36.20 18.91
C ASP A 341 10.92 -37.37 19.49
N ALA A 342 11.27 -38.59 19.06
CA ALA A 342 10.67 -39.84 19.53
C ALA A 342 11.46 -40.48 20.68
N ALA A 343 12.65 -39.94 21.01
CA ALA A 343 13.49 -40.39 22.11
C ALA A 343 13.06 -39.80 23.46
N PRO A 344 13.43 -40.43 24.59
CA PRO A 344 13.28 -39.81 25.91
C PRO A 344 14.12 -38.54 26.00
N LEU A 345 13.54 -37.47 26.57
CA LEU A 345 14.22 -36.19 26.78
C LEU A 345 15.52 -36.39 27.58
N ASN A 346 16.62 -35.94 27.01
CA ASN A 346 17.98 -36.04 27.53
C ASN A 346 18.76 -34.72 27.31
N ALA A 347 20.00 -34.64 27.79
CA ALA A 347 20.82 -33.44 27.68
C ALA A 347 21.04 -32.94 26.24
N GLU A 348 21.06 -33.84 25.25
CA GLU A 348 21.23 -33.50 23.84
C GLU A 348 19.95 -32.89 23.25
N THR A 349 18.82 -33.57 23.40
CA THR A 349 17.50 -33.10 22.92
C THR A 349 17.05 -31.79 23.60
N CYS A 350 17.42 -31.61 24.87
CA CYS A 350 17.11 -30.45 25.68
C CYS A 350 18.02 -29.25 25.44
N ARG A 351 19.12 -29.41 24.70
CA ARG A 351 20.13 -28.36 24.56
C ARG A 351 19.58 -27.05 23.97
N PRO A 352 19.73 -25.90 24.65
CA PRO A 352 19.30 -24.60 24.12
C PRO A 352 19.97 -24.30 22.77
N ARG A 353 19.19 -23.90 21.76
CA ARG A 353 19.73 -23.59 20.42
C ARG A 353 20.11 -22.12 20.25
N LEU A 354 19.76 -21.24 21.19
CA LEU A 354 20.03 -19.80 21.09
C LEU A 354 21.41 -19.35 21.61
N ALA A 355 22.19 -20.23 22.24
CA ALA A 355 23.48 -19.87 22.85
C ALA A 355 24.50 -19.36 21.81
N ILE A 356 24.68 -20.09 20.70
CA ILE A 356 25.56 -19.70 19.59
C ILE A 356 25.19 -18.35 18.99
N PHE A 357 23.90 -17.99 18.97
CA PHE A 357 23.45 -16.69 18.46
C PHE A 357 23.88 -15.54 19.36
N LYS A 358 23.93 -15.72 20.68
CA LYS A 358 24.46 -14.72 21.62
C LYS A 358 25.96 -14.51 21.41
N ALA A 359 26.72 -15.58 21.20
CA ALA A 359 28.14 -15.51 20.90
C ALA A 359 28.41 -14.74 19.58
N ILE A 360 27.64 -15.04 18.52
CA ILE A 360 27.70 -14.30 17.25
C ILE A 360 27.32 -12.82 17.46
N GLN A 361 26.30 -12.53 18.26
CA GLN A 361 25.89 -11.15 18.56
C GLN A 361 26.96 -10.36 19.31
N ALA A 362 27.75 -11.04 20.16
CA ALA A 362 28.85 -10.48 20.92
C ALA A 362 30.18 -10.41 20.14
N ASP A 363 30.22 -10.92 18.90
CA ASP A 363 31.45 -11.09 18.09
C ASP A 363 32.52 -11.96 18.77
N ASP A 364 32.07 -12.94 19.57
CA ASP A 364 32.94 -13.85 20.32
C ASP A 364 33.17 -15.14 19.52
N LEU A 365 34.22 -15.13 18.69
CA LEU A 365 34.58 -16.26 17.84
C LEU A 365 34.95 -17.52 18.63
N ASP A 366 35.55 -17.36 19.81
CA ASP A 366 35.97 -18.51 20.63
C ASP A 366 34.77 -19.15 21.33
N ALA A 367 33.79 -18.36 21.78
CA ALA A 367 32.51 -18.89 22.23
C ALA A 367 31.75 -19.59 21.09
N VAL A 368 31.76 -19.06 19.86
CA VAL A 368 31.18 -19.76 18.70
C VAL A 368 31.85 -21.11 18.47
N ARG A 369 33.18 -21.19 18.52
CA ARG A 369 33.92 -22.46 18.41
C ARG A 369 33.59 -23.41 19.54
N ALA A 370 33.47 -22.91 20.77
CA ALA A 370 33.13 -23.72 21.94
C ALA A 370 31.72 -24.32 21.83
N GLU A 371 30.73 -23.54 21.39
CA GLU A 371 29.36 -24.02 21.16
C GLU A 371 29.31 -25.11 20.08
N LEU A 372 30.02 -24.89 18.96
CA LEU A 372 30.14 -25.90 17.89
C LEU A 372 30.86 -27.17 18.38
N ALA A 373 31.96 -27.02 19.11
CA ALA A 373 32.71 -28.14 19.69
C ALA A 373 31.89 -28.91 20.74
N ALA A 374 30.98 -28.23 21.43
CA ALA A 374 30.06 -28.85 22.36
C ALA A 374 28.97 -29.68 21.64
N GLY A 375 28.82 -29.58 20.31
CA GLY A 375 27.84 -30.31 19.52
C GLY A 375 26.62 -29.49 19.09
N GLN A 376 26.70 -28.16 19.11
CA GLN A 376 25.64 -27.30 18.57
C GLN A 376 25.47 -27.54 17.07
N ASP A 377 24.23 -27.73 16.61
CA ASP A 377 23.91 -27.86 15.18
C ASP A 377 24.25 -26.54 14.44
N PRO A 378 25.21 -26.54 13.50
CA PRO A 378 25.62 -25.35 12.73
C PRO A 378 24.52 -24.85 11.80
N ASN A 379 23.51 -25.68 11.50
CA ASN A 379 22.33 -25.34 10.71
C ASN A 379 21.10 -24.98 11.56
N GLY A 380 21.27 -24.94 12.89
CA GLY A 380 20.25 -24.46 13.80
C GLY A 380 19.81 -23.04 13.46
N VAL A 381 18.51 -22.77 13.64
CA VAL A 381 17.90 -21.46 13.42
C VAL A 381 17.44 -20.85 14.74
N ASN A 382 17.49 -19.52 14.83
CA ASN A 382 16.94 -18.77 15.96
C ASN A 382 15.41 -18.64 15.85
N GLU A 383 14.83 -17.88 16.77
CA GLU A 383 13.40 -17.58 16.83
C GLU A 383 12.79 -17.01 15.53
N ASN A 384 13.60 -16.38 14.67
CA ASN A 384 13.15 -15.79 13.41
C ASN A 384 13.35 -16.72 12.21
N GLY A 385 13.68 -18.00 12.44
CA GLY A 385 14.05 -18.92 11.36
C GLY A 385 15.31 -18.46 10.62
N THR A 386 16.21 -17.75 11.30
CA THR A 386 17.50 -17.29 10.75
C THR A 386 18.60 -18.21 11.25
N SER A 387 19.41 -18.75 10.34
CA SER A 387 20.54 -19.61 10.68
C SER A 387 21.67 -18.83 11.37
N ALA A 388 22.50 -19.52 12.14
CA ALA A 388 23.71 -18.94 12.73
C ALA A 388 24.60 -18.27 11.66
N LEU A 389 24.76 -18.94 10.50
CA LEU A 389 25.48 -18.41 9.35
C LEU A 389 24.88 -17.10 8.84
N ALA A 390 23.54 -17.03 8.69
CA ALA A 390 22.87 -15.82 8.25
C ALA A 390 23.06 -14.63 9.19
N VAL A 391 23.06 -14.86 10.52
CA VAL A 391 23.35 -13.80 11.49
C VAL A 391 24.79 -13.31 11.35
N ALA A 392 25.78 -14.21 11.27
CA ALA A 392 27.18 -13.84 11.09
C ALA A 392 27.43 -13.07 9.78
N VAL A 393 26.79 -13.49 8.68
CA VAL A 393 26.83 -12.80 7.37
C VAL A 393 26.26 -11.39 7.48
N SER A 394 25.11 -11.21 8.14
CA SER A 394 24.49 -9.89 8.30
C SER A 394 25.37 -8.90 9.07
N ARG A 395 26.19 -9.43 9.99
CA ARG A 395 27.13 -8.68 10.83
C ARG A 395 28.51 -8.51 10.20
N LYS A 396 28.71 -9.03 8.99
CA LYS A 396 29.99 -8.98 8.25
C LYS A 396 31.17 -9.63 8.99
N GLN A 397 30.91 -10.64 9.83
CA GLN A 397 31.92 -11.36 10.62
C GLN A 397 32.55 -12.49 9.80
N LEU A 398 33.54 -12.16 8.97
CA LEU A 398 34.12 -13.07 7.98
C LEU A 398 34.70 -14.36 8.59
N GLU A 399 35.44 -14.26 9.70
CA GLU A 399 36.04 -15.44 10.35
C GLU A 399 34.98 -16.35 10.98
N THR A 400 33.96 -15.78 11.62
CA THR A 400 32.80 -16.52 12.15
C THR A 400 32.07 -17.27 11.05
N VAL A 401 31.90 -16.62 9.89
CA VAL A 401 31.32 -17.26 8.69
C VAL A 401 32.17 -18.45 8.22
N ARG A 402 33.50 -18.30 8.15
CA ARG A 402 34.39 -19.42 7.79
C ARG A 402 34.31 -20.58 8.78
N VAL A 403 34.27 -20.29 10.08
CA VAL A 403 34.14 -21.33 11.13
C VAL A 403 32.81 -22.07 11.01
N LEU A 404 31.70 -21.35 10.82
CA LEU A 404 30.38 -21.96 10.65
C LEU A 404 30.31 -22.82 9.39
N LEU A 405 30.84 -22.35 8.26
CA LEU A 405 30.91 -23.12 7.02
C LEU A 405 31.79 -24.37 7.16
N ALA A 406 32.95 -24.25 7.81
CA ALA A 406 33.84 -25.38 8.09
C ALA A 406 33.20 -26.42 9.02
N ALA A 407 32.31 -26.00 9.92
CA ALA A 407 31.51 -26.88 10.76
C ALA A 407 30.32 -27.53 10.02
N GLY A 408 30.07 -27.18 8.75
CA GLY A 408 28.99 -27.76 7.93
C GLY A 408 27.72 -26.90 7.86
N ALA A 409 27.79 -25.61 8.18
CA ALA A 409 26.68 -24.69 7.92
C ALA A 409 26.43 -24.56 6.41
N ARG A 410 25.16 -24.61 6.02
CA ARG A 410 24.72 -24.51 4.63
C ARG A 410 24.77 -23.08 4.11
N ALA A 411 25.44 -22.87 2.97
CA ALA A 411 25.55 -21.57 2.30
C ALA A 411 24.23 -21.08 1.66
N ASP A 412 23.18 -21.89 1.70
CA ASP A 412 21.79 -21.58 1.31
C ASP A 412 20.82 -21.66 2.51
N GLY A 413 21.35 -21.58 3.74
CA GLY A 413 20.58 -21.70 4.97
C GLY A 413 19.49 -20.62 5.12
N PRO A 414 18.44 -20.89 5.94
CA PRO A 414 17.36 -19.94 6.19
C PRO A 414 17.84 -18.56 6.67
N ASN A 415 17.27 -17.49 6.11
CA ASN A 415 17.58 -16.10 6.42
C ASN A 415 16.32 -15.22 6.43
N ASN A 416 15.32 -15.60 7.24
CA ASN A 416 14.07 -14.84 7.40
C ASN A 416 13.41 -14.46 6.05
N GLY A 417 13.40 -15.39 5.09
CA GLY A 417 12.86 -15.19 3.76
C GLY A 417 13.75 -14.42 2.77
N TYR A 418 14.91 -13.88 3.18
CA TYR A 418 15.87 -13.25 2.26
C TYR A 418 16.85 -14.27 1.66
N VAL A 419 17.37 -13.98 0.47
CA VAL A 419 18.49 -14.72 -0.10
C VAL A 419 19.74 -14.45 0.74
N LEU A 420 20.35 -15.48 1.34
CA LEU A 420 21.53 -15.36 2.20
C LEU A 420 22.68 -14.62 1.51
N LEU A 421 22.95 -14.94 0.24
CA LEU A 421 23.99 -14.26 -0.54
C LEU A 421 23.74 -12.75 -0.68
N ALA A 422 22.48 -12.30 -0.71
CA ALA A 422 22.15 -10.87 -0.77
C ALA A 422 22.68 -10.11 0.47
N SER A 423 22.65 -10.74 1.64
CA SER A 423 23.16 -10.17 2.90
C SER A 423 24.69 -10.08 2.92
N ALA A 424 25.39 -10.85 2.10
CA ALA A 424 26.85 -10.80 1.98
C ALA A 424 27.35 -9.69 1.06
N LEU A 425 26.53 -9.24 0.11
CA LEU A 425 26.89 -8.18 -0.83
C LEU A 425 27.14 -6.83 -0.12
N PRO A 426 28.03 -5.99 -0.66
CA PRO A 426 28.32 -4.67 -0.10
C PRO A 426 27.13 -3.71 -0.23
N ASP A 427 27.13 -2.66 0.57
CA ASP A 427 26.28 -1.50 0.34
C ASP A 427 26.80 -0.71 -0.88
N VAL A 428 25.91 -0.02 -1.60
CA VAL A 428 26.25 0.79 -2.77
C VAL A 428 27.29 1.88 -2.44
N ARG A 429 27.34 2.31 -1.18
CA ARG A 429 28.28 3.33 -0.68
C ARG A 429 29.61 2.78 -0.19
N ASP A 430 29.81 1.47 -0.20
CA ASP A 430 31.07 0.85 0.24
C ASP A 430 32.16 1.12 -0.80
N THR A 431 33.20 1.89 -0.44
CA THR A 431 34.28 2.32 -1.35
C THR A 431 35.58 1.51 -1.21
N ARG A 432 35.59 0.46 -0.38
CA ARG A 432 36.77 -0.40 -0.21
C ARG A 432 37.16 -1.09 -1.53
N PRO A 433 38.38 -1.65 -1.65
CA PRO A 433 38.76 -2.45 -2.82
C PRO A 433 37.76 -3.59 -3.08
N ALA A 434 37.50 -3.90 -4.35
CA ALA A 434 36.53 -4.94 -4.74
C ALA A 434 36.80 -6.29 -4.05
N ALA A 435 38.08 -6.68 -3.91
CA ALA A 435 38.47 -7.90 -3.22
C ALA A 435 37.99 -7.94 -1.75
N GLU A 436 38.02 -6.81 -1.05
CA GLU A 436 37.54 -6.72 0.34
C GLU A 436 36.02 -6.64 0.42
N ARG A 437 35.40 -5.84 -0.46
CA ARG A 437 33.93 -5.65 -0.48
C ARG A 437 33.19 -6.95 -0.79
N TYR A 438 33.75 -7.79 -1.65
CA TYR A 438 33.15 -9.06 -2.06
C TYR A 438 33.68 -10.28 -1.31
N ALA A 439 34.69 -10.15 -0.43
CA ALA A 439 35.28 -11.29 0.29
C ALA A 439 34.26 -12.21 0.98
N LEU A 440 33.23 -11.62 1.59
CA LEU A 440 32.15 -12.36 2.24
C LEU A 440 31.27 -13.11 1.23
N ALA A 441 30.92 -12.45 0.12
CA ALA A 441 30.15 -13.05 -0.96
C ALA A 441 30.94 -14.16 -1.66
N ASP A 442 32.22 -13.94 -1.94
CA ASP A 442 33.14 -14.92 -2.49
C ASP A 442 33.25 -16.16 -1.59
N THR A 443 33.32 -15.96 -0.27
CA THR A 443 33.35 -17.07 0.71
C THR A 443 32.08 -17.92 0.64
N LEU A 444 30.90 -17.28 0.57
CA LEU A 444 29.64 -18.00 0.44
C LEU A 444 29.51 -18.70 -0.92
N ILE A 445 29.90 -18.05 -2.02
CA ILE A 445 29.86 -18.63 -3.38
C ILE A 445 30.80 -19.84 -3.47
N ALA A 446 32.01 -19.75 -2.90
CA ALA A 446 32.94 -20.87 -2.84
C ALA A 446 32.39 -22.05 -2.02
N ALA A 447 31.55 -21.77 -1.03
CA ALA A 447 30.81 -22.78 -0.26
C ALA A 447 29.50 -23.25 -0.93
N GLY A 448 29.24 -22.86 -2.17
CA GLY A 448 28.09 -23.32 -2.96
C GLY A 448 26.82 -22.49 -2.82
N ALA A 449 26.90 -21.22 -2.37
CA ALA A 449 25.73 -20.36 -2.31
C ALA A 449 25.11 -20.14 -3.70
N PRO A 450 23.79 -20.36 -3.88
CA PRO A 450 23.12 -20.20 -5.17
C PRO A 450 23.04 -18.73 -5.59
N LEU A 451 23.45 -18.44 -6.83
CA LEU A 451 23.40 -17.09 -7.42
C LEU A 451 22.01 -16.71 -7.97
N ASP A 452 21.15 -17.70 -8.21
CA ASP A 452 19.80 -17.57 -8.75
C ASP A 452 18.71 -17.83 -7.69
N ALA A 453 19.10 -17.96 -6.42
CA ALA A 453 18.13 -18.10 -5.33
C ALA A 453 17.13 -16.94 -5.31
N ALA A 454 15.90 -17.32 -4.95
CA ALA A 454 14.79 -16.41 -4.78
C ALA A 454 14.48 -16.20 -3.30
N ASP A 455 14.03 -14.99 -2.95
CA ASP A 455 13.52 -14.70 -1.62
C ASP A 455 12.13 -15.36 -1.40
N SER A 456 11.53 -15.17 -0.23
CA SER A 456 10.23 -15.78 0.12
C SER A 456 9.08 -15.34 -0.79
N ASN A 457 9.21 -14.19 -1.46
CA ASN A 457 8.25 -13.72 -2.45
C ASN A 457 8.45 -14.41 -3.81
N GLY A 458 9.55 -15.14 -3.97
CA GLY A 458 9.96 -15.74 -5.23
C GLY A 458 10.71 -14.76 -6.12
N THR A 459 11.30 -13.69 -5.58
CA THR A 459 12.10 -12.74 -6.35
C THR A 459 13.57 -13.16 -6.41
N PRO A 460 14.14 -13.47 -7.59
CA PRO A 460 15.55 -13.83 -7.72
C PRO A 460 16.49 -12.68 -7.35
N LEU A 461 17.69 -13.02 -6.86
CA LEU A 461 18.71 -12.05 -6.41
C LEU A 461 18.97 -10.91 -7.41
N LEU A 462 19.14 -11.22 -8.69
CA LEU A 462 19.38 -10.21 -9.74
C LEU A 462 18.20 -9.24 -9.92
N VAL A 463 16.96 -9.76 -9.93
CA VAL A 463 15.74 -8.94 -10.08
C VAL A 463 15.61 -7.98 -8.90
N ARG A 464 15.85 -8.49 -7.68
CA ARG A 464 15.86 -7.69 -6.46
C ARG A 464 16.92 -6.60 -6.51
N ARG A 465 18.16 -6.92 -6.92
CA ARG A 465 19.25 -5.93 -6.94
C ARG A 465 18.91 -4.76 -7.87
N ILE A 466 18.41 -5.06 -9.07
CA ILE A 466 18.02 -4.03 -10.04
C ILE A 466 16.85 -3.19 -9.55
N SER A 467 15.83 -3.82 -8.93
CA SER A 467 14.60 -3.13 -8.52
C SER A 467 14.80 -2.19 -7.32
N TYR A 468 15.68 -2.56 -6.37
CA TYR A 468 15.85 -1.79 -5.13
C TYR A 468 17.16 -1.00 -5.04
N TYR A 469 18.19 -1.34 -5.84
CA TYR A 469 19.51 -0.73 -5.78
C TYR A 469 19.95 -0.24 -7.17
N SER A 470 19.13 0.63 -7.78
CA SER A 470 19.32 1.08 -9.17
C SER A 470 20.67 1.75 -9.47
N GLU A 471 21.38 2.25 -8.45
CA GLU A 471 22.70 2.88 -8.61
C GLU A 471 23.87 1.87 -8.53
N ASP A 472 23.60 0.60 -8.21
CA ASP A 472 24.63 -0.38 -7.92
C ASP A 472 25.09 -1.20 -9.12
N LYS A 473 25.84 -0.51 -9.97
CA LYS A 473 26.41 -1.03 -11.21
C LYS A 473 27.49 -2.08 -10.96
N ASP A 474 28.32 -1.86 -9.96
CA ASP A 474 29.44 -2.72 -9.61
C ASP A 474 28.96 -4.09 -9.15
N THR A 475 27.97 -4.14 -8.25
CA THR A 475 27.47 -5.41 -7.72
C THR A 475 26.74 -6.22 -8.78
N LEU A 476 25.96 -5.59 -9.67
CA LEU A 476 25.36 -6.33 -10.78
C LEU A 476 26.45 -6.96 -11.66
N SER A 477 27.45 -6.16 -12.04
CA SER A 477 28.56 -6.61 -12.89
C SER A 477 29.31 -7.78 -12.23
N TYR A 478 29.56 -7.69 -10.92
CA TYR A 478 30.14 -8.75 -10.12
C TYR A 478 29.30 -10.05 -10.17
N LEU A 479 27.99 -9.97 -9.88
CA LEU A 479 27.11 -11.14 -9.87
C LEU A 479 27.05 -11.82 -11.25
N LEU A 480 26.96 -11.03 -12.32
CA LEU A 480 26.98 -11.53 -13.70
C LEU A 480 28.33 -12.14 -14.08
N ALA A 481 29.44 -11.61 -13.56
CA ALA A 481 30.77 -12.19 -13.76
C ALA A 481 30.94 -13.53 -13.01
N LYS A 482 30.26 -13.70 -11.87
CA LYS A 482 30.21 -14.96 -11.11
C LYS A 482 29.26 -16.01 -11.71
N GLY A 483 28.55 -15.69 -12.79
CA GLY A 483 27.68 -16.63 -13.50
C GLY A 483 26.23 -16.61 -13.06
N ALA A 484 25.76 -15.52 -12.43
CA ALA A 484 24.34 -15.38 -12.11
C ALA A 484 23.48 -15.43 -13.39
N ASN A 485 22.41 -16.24 -13.37
CA ASN A 485 21.54 -16.47 -14.52
C ASN A 485 20.73 -15.20 -14.86
N PRO A 486 20.98 -14.51 -15.99
CA PRO A 486 20.28 -13.27 -16.33
C PRO A 486 18.80 -13.49 -16.70
N ASN A 487 18.41 -14.75 -16.94
CA ASN A 487 17.05 -15.17 -17.26
C ASN A 487 16.31 -15.77 -16.05
N ALA A 488 16.84 -15.65 -14.83
CA ALA A 488 16.09 -16.02 -13.63
C ALA A 488 14.79 -15.19 -13.54
N ARG A 489 13.68 -15.85 -13.19
CA ARG A 489 12.33 -15.25 -13.22
C ARG A 489 11.64 -15.33 -11.87
N GLU A 490 10.86 -14.29 -11.58
CA GLU A 490 9.90 -14.29 -10.49
C GLU A 490 8.75 -15.28 -10.77
N LYS A 491 7.90 -15.55 -9.78
CA LYS A 491 6.74 -16.46 -9.92
C LYS A 491 5.77 -16.06 -11.06
N ASN A 492 5.63 -14.76 -11.33
CA ASN A 492 4.81 -14.24 -12.43
C ASN A 492 5.52 -14.26 -13.80
N GLY A 493 6.79 -14.67 -13.84
CA GLY A 493 7.64 -14.74 -15.03
C GLY A 493 8.55 -13.52 -15.25
N ARG A 494 8.45 -12.46 -14.42
CA ARG A 494 9.24 -11.23 -14.59
C ARG A 494 10.74 -11.52 -14.40
N SER A 495 11.57 -11.01 -15.32
CA SER A 495 13.04 -11.23 -15.33
C SER A 495 13.83 -9.96 -14.99
N ALA A 496 15.15 -10.10 -14.84
CA ALA A 496 16.05 -8.97 -14.58
C ALA A 496 16.01 -7.92 -15.70
N LEU A 497 15.85 -8.34 -16.96
CA LEU A 497 15.77 -7.42 -18.09
C LEU A 497 14.48 -6.58 -18.07
N HIS A 498 13.35 -7.14 -17.63
CA HIS A 498 12.13 -6.36 -17.42
C HIS A 498 12.35 -5.24 -16.39
N ALA A 499 13.00 -5.55 -15.27
CA ALA A 499 13.32 -4.56 -14.24
C ALA A 499 14.29 -3.48 -14.74
N ALA A 500 15.28 -3.86 -15.56
CA ALA A 500 16.19 -2.92 -16.19
C ALA A 500 15.48 -1.96 -17.16
N MET A 501 14.49 -2.44 -17.93
CA MET A 501 13.80 -1.65 -18.94
C MET A 501 12.66 -0.78 -18.40
N GLN A 502 12.30 -0.91 -17.12
CA GLN A 502 11.17 -0.20 -16.52
C GLN A 502 11.39 1.32 -16.42
N SER A 503 12.62 1.79 -16.17
CA SER A 503 12.88 3.20 -15.93
C SER A 503 14.25 3.65 -16.46
N PRO A 504 14.46 4.96 -16.71
CA PRO A 504 15.77 5.47 -17.08
C PRO A 504 16.86 5.18 -16.03
N LYS A 505 16.49 5.11 -14.74
CA LYS A 505 17.44 4.87 -13.64
C LYS A 505 18.03 3.46 -13.67
N THR A 506 17.24 2.47 -14.07
CA THR A 506 17.64 1.06 -14.12
C THR A 506 18.13 0.61 -15.49
N PHE A 507 17.99 1.45 -16.52
CA PHE A 507 18.28 1.10 -17.91
C PHE A 507 19.73 0.68 -18.17
N TRP A 508 20.69 1.24 -17.43
CA TRP A 508 22.11 0.91 -17.59
C TRP A 508 22.40 -0.60 -17.50
N PHE A 509 21.61 -1.34 -16.73
CA PHE A 509 21.77 -2.79 -16.57
C PHE A 509 21.41 -3.61 -17.82
N ALA A 510 20.62 -3.06 -18.75
CA ALA A 510 20.09 -3.80 -19.89
C ALA A 510 21.20 -4.35 -20.80
N GLN A 511 22.22 -3.52 -21.10
CA GLN A 511 23.35 -3.94 -21.94
C GLN A 511 24.16 -5.08 -21.29
N ALA A 512 24.42 -4.99 -19.99
CA ALA A 512 25.16 -6.01 -19.25
C ALA A 512 24.39 -7.34 -19.20
N LEU A 513 23.06 -7.29 -19.05
CA LEU A 513 22.20 -8.46 -19.05
C LEU A 513 22.15 -9.14 -20.43
N LEU A 514 21.98 -8.37 -21.52
CA LEU A 514 21.98 -8.91 -22.89
C LEU A 514 23.33 -9.51 -23.26
N ALA A 515 24.44 -8.90 -22.86
CA ALA A 515 25.79 -9.45 -23.05
C ALA A 515 26.00 -10.80 -22.33
N LYS A 516 25.15 -11.13 -21.36
CA LYS A 516 25.14 -12.42 -20.66
C LYS A 516 24.04 -13.37 -21.13
N GLY A 517 23.32 -13.02 -22.20
CA GLY A 517 22.30 -13.88 -22.81
C GLY A 517 20.89 -13.69 -22.23
N ALA A 518 20.57 -12.53 -21.66
CA ALA A 518 19.19 -12.19 -21.32
C ALA A 518 18.30 -12.22 -22.58
N ASP A 519 17.10 -12.77 -22.46
CA ASP A 519 16.13 -12.84 -23.55
C ASP A 519 15.38 -11.50 -23.69
N ILE A 520 15.65 -10.77 -24.79
CA ILE A 520 15.01 -9.48 -25.11
C ILE A 520 13.50 -9.59 -25.35
N ASN A 521 13.00 -10.79 -25.64
CA ASN A 521 11.60 -11.09 -25.94
C ASN A 521 10.92 -11.92 -24.83
N ALA A 522 11.55 -12.03 -23.65
CA ALA A 522 10.95 -12.71 -22.51
C ALA A 522 9.59 -12.04 -22.20
N ALA A 523 8.55 -12.85 -22.00
CA ALA A 523 7.21 -12.36 -21.66
C ALA A 523 6.76 -12.87 -20.29
N TYR A 524 6.04 -12.04 -19.53
CA TYR A 524 5.46 -12.40 -18.24
C TYR A 524 4.06 -11.81 -18.04
N VAL A 525 3.27 -12.36 -17.13
CA VAL A 525 1.93 -11.82 -16.85
C VAL A 525 2.06 -10.66 -15.88
N ARG A 526 1.85 -9.43 -16.37
CA ARG A 526 1.89 -8.22 -15.55
C ARG A 526 0.59 -8.01 -14.76
N MET A 527 -0.55 -8.26 -15.40
CA MET A 527 -1.86 -8.09 -14.80
C MET A 527 -2.89 -9.02 -15.46
N VAL A 528 -3.96 -9.35 -14.74
CA VAL A 528 -5.10 -10.11 -15.25
C VAL A 528 -6.34 -9.22 -15.18
N TYR A 529 -7.02 -9.03 -16.31
CA TYR A 529 -8.27 -8.27 -16.44
C TYR A 529 -9.39 -9.22 -16.87
N GLY A 530 -10.27 -9.57 -15.93
CA GLY A 530 -11.33 -10.54 -16.21
C GLY A 530 -10.75 -11.89 -16.65
N ASN A 531 -10.99 -12.28 -17.91
CA ASN A 531 -10.47 -13.50 -18.52
C ASN A 531 -9.23 -13.27 -19.41
N GLN A 532 -8.66 -12.07 -19.44
CA GLN A 532 -7.50 -11.72 -20.26
C GLN A 532 -6.24 -11.50 -19.42
N ASN A 533 -5.13 -12.06 -19.86
CA ASN A 533 -3.79 -11.78 -19.32
C ASN A 533 -3.14 -10.67 -20.13
N MET A 534 -2.55 -9.68 -19.45
CA MET A 534 -1.61 -8.74 -20.06
C MET A 534 -0.19 -9.34 -19.99
N TRP A 535 0.31 -9.77 -21.14
CA TRP A 535 1.68 -10.23 -21.30
C TRP A 535 2.61 -9.05 -21.57
N GLU A 536 3.61 -8.88 -20.71
CA GLU A 536 4.55 -7.77 -20.77
C GLU A 536 5.92 -8.27 -21.22
N THR A 537 6.58 -7.49 -22.08
CA THR A 537 7.95 -7.73 -22.57
C THR A 537 8.87 -6.55 -22.22
N PRO A 538 10.20 -6.70 -22.33
CA PRO A 538 11.14 -5.57 -22.14
C PRO A 538 10.84 -4.37 -23.04
N LEU A 539 10.38 -4.59 -24.27
CA LEU A 539 9.96 -3.53 -25.20
C LEU A 539 8.68 -2.84 -24.72
N LEU A 540 7.66 -3.59 -24.29
CA LEU A 540 6.42 -3.01 -23.79
C LEU A 540 6.63 -2.25 -22.46
N GLU A 541 7.49 -2.75 -21.55
CA GLU A 541 7.92 -1.98 -20.36
C GLU A 541 8.58 -0.65 -20.73
N ALA A 542 9.44 -0.66 -21.76
CA ALA A 542 10.08 0.57 -22.24
C ALA A 542 9.05 1.57 -22.80
N LEU A 543 8.05 1.09 -23.56
CA LEU A 543 6.97 1.88 -24.14
C LEU A 543 6.00 2.46 -23.09
N ARG A 544 5.80 1.77 -21.96
CA ARG A 544 4.93 2.25 -20.86
C ARG A 544 5.52 3.39 -20.02
N GLY A 545 6.76 3.79 -20.28
CA GLY A 545 7.38 4.94 -19.63
C GLY A 545 6.44 6.16 -19.64
N ALA A 546 6.26 6.80 -18.49
CA ALA A 546 5.26 7.84 -18.31
C ALA A 546 5.41 8.97 -19.34
N ILE A 547 4.38 9.17 -20.15
CA ILE A 547 4.10 10.44 -20.83
C ILE A 547 3.60 11.37 -19.72
N SER A 548 4.52 12.02 -19.02
CA SER A 548 4.19 12.98 -17.96
C SER A 548 4.36 14.40 -18.49
N GLY A 549 3.33 15.22 -18.39
CA GLY A 549 3.38 16.63 -18.77
C GLY A 549 2.02 17.13 -19.22
N GLU A 550 1.80 18.44 -19.11
CA GLU A 550 0.62 19.08 -19.68
C GLU A 550 0.74 19.07 -21.22
N PHE A 551 -0.34 18.74 -21.94
CA PHE A 551 -0.40 18.92 -23.39
C PHE A 551 -0.23 20.41 -23.71
N THR A 552 0.90 20.75 -24.31
CA THR A 552 1.24 22.11 -24.74
C THR A 552 1.76 22.05 -26.18
N PRO A 553 1.61 23.12 -26.97
CA PRO A 553 1.88 23.05 -28.40
C PRO A 553 3.37 22.86 -28.72
N THR A 554 4.27 23.18 -27.79
CA THR A 554 5.73 23.08 -27.96
C THR A 554 6.35 21.80 -27.42
N VAL A 555 5.62 20.98 -26.65
CA VAL A 555 6.17 19.73 -26.10
C VAL A 555 6.27 18.67 -27.20
N VAL A 556 7.44 18.04 -27.27
CA VAL A 556 7.66 16.79 -28.00
C VAL A 556 7.74 15.70 -26.97
N TYR A 557 6.94 14.65 -27.12
CA TYR A 557 7.04 13.47 -26.26
C TYR A 557 8.15 12.57 -26.80
N PRO A 558 9.34 12.55 -26.18
CA PRO A 558 10.47 11.80 -26.71
C PRO A 558 10.19 10.30 -26.63
N ILE A 559 10.66 9.56 -27.63
CA ILE A 559 10.77 8.11 -27.54
C ILE A 559 11.81 7.82 -26.45
N PRO A 560 11.48 7.05 -25.41
CA PRO A 560 12.47 6.65 -24.43
C PRO A 560 13.64 5.94 -25.12
N GLU A 561 14.89 6.30 -24.79
CA GLU A 561 16.10 5.65 -25.34
C GLU A 561 16.04 4.12 -25.26
N ARG A 562 15.39 3.61 -24.21
CA ARG A 562 15.15 2.19 -23.94
C ARG A 562 14.37 1.50 -25.07
N VAL A 563 13.43 2.20 -25.71
CA VAL A 563 12.64 1.65 -26.84
C VAL A 563 13.54 1.48 -28.06
N THR A 564 14.28 2.55 -28.42
CA THR A 564 15.24 2.50 -29.54
C THR A 564 16.29 1.41 -29.32
N PHE A 565 16.80 1.28 -28.10
CA PHE A 565 17.71 0.22 -27.71
C PHE A 565 17.09 -1.17 -27.88
N ALA A 566 15.89 -1.41 -27.35
CA ALA A 566 15.23 -2.70 -27.44
C ALA A 566 15.05 -3.14 -28.91
N LEU A 567 14.57 -2.24 -29.77
CA LEU A 567 14.40 -2.51 -31.20
C LEU A 567 15.74 -2.80 -31.89
N ALA A 568 16.80 -2.04 -31.58
CA ALA A 568 18.14 -2.29 -32.11
C ALA A 568 18.73 -3.64 -31.65
N GLN A 569 18.28 -4.17 -30.51
CA GLN A 569 18.67 -5.48 -29.99
C GLN A 569 17.74 -6.62 -30.46
N GLY A 570 16.83 -6.36 -31.41
CA GLY A 570 15.96 -7.40 -32.00
C GLY A 570 14.72 -7.70 -31.17
N ALA A 571 14.22 -6.74 -30.39
CA ALA A 571 12.91 -6.87 -29.76
C ALA A 571 11.81 -6.98 -30.82
N ASP A 572 11.00 -8.04 -30.71
CA ASP A 572 9.89 -8.34 -31.59
C ASP A 572 8.61 -7.71 -31.03
N ALA A 573 8.12 -6.68 -31.72
CA ALA A 573 6.92 -5.95 -31.32
C ALA A 573 5.65 -6.82 -31.36
N ALA A 574 5.65 -7.99 -32.00
CA ALA A 574 4.53 -8.91 -31.97
C ALA A 574 4.45 -9.74 -30.66
N VAL A 575 5.46 -9.72 -29.79
CA VAL A 575 5.45 -10.48 -28.52
C VAL A 575 4.79 -9.66 -27.39
N GLY A 576 3.91 -10.31 -26.62
CA GLY A 576 3.21 -9.70 -25.48
C GLY A 576 1.78 -9.27 -25.82
N GLY A 577 1.28 -8.27 -25.09
CA GLY A 577 -0.05 -7.70 -25.25
C GLY A 577 -1.14 -8.48 -24.51
N TYR A 578 -2.39 -8.08 -24.73
CA TYR A 578 -3.56 -8.76 -24.15
C TYR A 578 -3.88 -10.06 -24.89
N SER A 579 -4.17 -11.13 -24.14
CA SER A 579 -4.71 -12.37 -24.69
C SER A 579 -5.68 -13.06 -23.71
N ALA A 580 -6.73 -13.66 -24.24
CA ALA A 580 -7.65 -14.54 -23.50
C ALA A 580 -7.06 -15.93 -23.21
N SER A 581 -5.91 -16.25 -23.81
CA SER A 581 -5.25 -17.54 -23.66
C SER A 581 -4.23 -17.57 -22.53
N LYS A 582 -4.05 -18.76 -21.96
CA LYS A 582 -3.01 -19.05 -20.96
C LYS A 582 -1.62 -19.19 -21.57
N THR A 583 -1.51 -19.38 -22.88
CA THR A 583 -0.23 -19.29 -23.59
C THR A 583 0.08 -17.82 -23.92
N PRO A 584 1.36 -17.41 -24.01
CA PRO A 584 1.74 -16.10 -24.52
C PRO A 584 1.35 -16.02 -26.01
N GLU A 585 0.08 -15.75 -26.26
CA GLU A 585 -0.44 -15.44 -27.58
C GLU A 585 -0.19 -13.96 -27.86
N ARG A 586 0.13 -13.72 -29.13
CA ARG A 586 1.10 -12.71 -29.56
C ARG A 586 0.35 -11.54 -30.20
N ASN A 587 -0.47 -10.86 -29.39
CA ASN A 587 -1.11 -9.60 -29.79
C ASN A 587 -0.27 -8.38 -29.42
N GLY A 588 1.06 -8.55 -29.36
CA GLY A 588 1.98 -7.53 -28.87
C GLY A 588 1.96 -6.28 -29.73
N LEU A 589 1.74 -6.44 -31.05
CA LEU A 589 1.79 -5.32 -31.97
C LEU A 589 0.63 -4.34 -31.73
N ASN A 590 -0.58 -4.83 -31.44
CA ASN A 590 -1.71 -3.96 -31.09
C ASN A 590 -1.41 -3.13 -29.84
N GLU A 591 -0.85 -3.76 -28.79
CA GLU A 591 -0.48 -3.05 -27.56
C GLU A 591 0.67 -2.06 -27.80
N ALA A 592 1.72 -2.48 -28.52
CA ALA A 592 2.87 -1.64 -28.82
C ALA A 592 2.48 -0.40 -29.64
N LEU A 593 1.65 -0.56 -30.68
CA LEU A 593 1.11 0.55 -31.46
C LEU A 593 0.21 1.46 -30.63
N THR A 594 -0.62 0.89 -29.74
CA THR A 594 -1.48 1.66 -28.84
C THR A 594 -0.68 2.52 -27.87
N LEU A 595 0.41 2.00 -27.31
CA LEU A 595 1.32 2.77 -26.46
C LEU A 595 2.09 3.83 -27.25
N ALA A 596 2.58 3.48 -28.44
CA ALA A 596 3.34 4.37 -29.30
C ALA A 596 2.50 5.54 -29.85
N ALA A 597 1.23 5.30 -30.19
CA ALA A 597 0.30 6.30 -30.73
C ALA A 597 0.25 7.56 -29.85
N ARG A 598 0.37 7.41 -28.53
CA ARG A 598 0.30 8.53 -27.58
C ARG A 598 1.48 9.50 -27.68
N THR A 599 2.59 9.07 -28.30
CA THR A 599 3.79 9.90 -28.49
C THR A 599 3.74 10.76 -29.75
N MET A 600 2.76 10.52 -30.64
CA MET A 600 2.59 11.22 -31.93
C MET A 600 3.85 11.16 -32.81
N GLN A 601 4.54 10.01 -32.78
CA GLN A 601 5.77 9.77 -33.54
C GLN A 601 5.53 8.76 -34.67
N PRO A 602 5.33 9.21 -35.93
CA PRO A 602 5.03 8.31 -37.05
C PRO A 602 6.16 7.33 -37.35
N THR A 603 7.41 7.75 -37.17
CA THR A 603 8.58 6.88 -37.38
C THR A 603 8.64 5.71 -36.41
N LEU A 604 8.15 5.87 -35.18
CA LEU A 604 8.06 4.77 -34.22
C LEU A 604 7.03 3.73 -34.65
N VAL A 605 5.91 4.17 -35.25
CA VAL A 605 4.90 3.27 -35.80
C VAL A 605 5.51 2.41 -36.90
N ASP A 606 6.26 3.02 -37.83
CA ASP A 606 6.96 2.28 -38.90
C ASP A 606 7.96 1.26 -38.31
N GLN A 607 8.75 1.67 -37.31
CA GLN A 607 9.73 0.79 -36.66
C GLN A 607 9.09 -0.40 -35.94
N LEU A 608 7.98 -0.19 -35.22
CA LEU A 608 7.25 -1.25 -34.54
C LEU A 608 6.57 -2.20 -35.52
N ALA A 609 5.97 -1.67 -36.58
CA ALA A 609 5.37 -2.47 -37.64
C ALA A 609 6.43 -3.35 -38.32
N GLU A 610 7.59 -2.79 -38.65
CA GLU A 610 8.71 -3.54 -39.23
C GLU A 610 9.23 -4.64 -38.30
N ALA A 611 9.45 -4.32 -37.02
CA ALA A 611 9.92 -5.27 -36.02
C ALA A 611 8.97 -6.44 -35.76
N ALA A 612 7.72 -6.34 -36.20
CA ALA A 612 6.69 -7.36 -36.05
C ALA A 612 6.34 -8.10 -37.35
N LYS A 613 6.99 -7.83 -38.50
CA LYS A 613 6.56 -8.41 -39.80
C LYS A 613 6.82 -9.94 -39.89
N PRO A 614 5.81 -10.76 -40.29
CA PRO A 614 4.39 -10.41 -40.47
C PRO A 614 3.62 -10.36 -39.13
N PRO A 615 2.57 -9.52 -39.02
CA PRO A 615 1.71 -9.48 -37.83
C PRO A 615 1.20 -10.87 -37.48
N ARG A 616 1.24 -11.21 -36.18
CA ARG A 616 0.86 -12.53 -35.71
C ARG A 616 -0.64 -12.70 -35.47
N GLN A 617 -1.36 -11.58 -35.34
CA GLN A 617 -2.81 -11.49 -35.24
C GLN A 617 -3.28 -10.28 -36.05
N ALA A 618 -4.57 -10.24 -36.38
CA ALA A 618 -5.18 -9.07 -37.00
C ALA A 618 -5.08 -7.86 -36.08
N LEU A 619 -4.72 -6.71 -36.65
CA LEU A 619 -4.72 -5.45 -35.92
C LEU A 619 -6.14 -5.00 -35.63
N THR A 620 -6.28 -4.20 -34.57
CA THR A 620 -7.55 -3.72 -34.05
C THR A 620 -7.52 -2.19 -33.92
N PRO A 621 -8.68 -1.48 -33.93
CA PRO A 621 -8.71 -0.01 -33.98
C PRO A 621 -8.25 0.71 -32.70
N GLU A 622 -7.85 0.01 -31.63
CA GLU A 622 -7.48 0.55 -30.32
C GLU A 622 -6.35 1.57 -30.41
N SER A 623 -5.36 1.33 -31.27
CA SER A 623 -4.24 2.25 -31.44
C SER A 623 -4.69 3.58 -32.06
N LEU A 624 -5.60 3.53 -33.04
CA LEU A 624 -6.24 4.71 -33.62
C LEU A 624 -7.12 5.42 -32.58
N SER A 625 -7.95 4.69 -31.85
CA SER A 625 -8.77 5.25 -30.75
C SER A 625 -7.90 5.95 -29.69
N SER A 626 -6.76 5.37 -29.32
CA SER A 626 -5.80 5.98 -28.39
C SER A 626 -5.18 7.26 -28.96
N LEU A 627 -4.88 7.31 -30.26
CA LEU A 627 -4.39 8.51 -30.94
C LEU A 627 -5.45 9.62 -30.95
N LEU A 628 -6.70 9.27 -31.26
CA LEU A 628 -7.83 10.20 -31.29
C LEU A 628 -8.13 10.78 -29.91
N SER A 629 -7.90 10.02 -28.84
CA SER A 629 -8.03 10.52 -27.47
C SER A 629 -7.02 11.63 -27.17
N VAL A 630 -5.78 11.47 -27.65
CA VAL A 630 -4.75 12.50 -27.56
C VAL A 630 -5.14 13.73 -28.39
N TRP A 631 -5.61 13.52 -29.61
CA TRP A 631 -6.07 14.61 -30.47
C TRP A 631 -7.22 15.38 -29.81
N ASN A 632 -8.21 14.70 -29.25
CA ASN A 632 -9.31 15.35 -28.54
C ASN A 632 -8.84 16.23 -27.36
N GLN A 633 -7.88 15.74 -26.57
CA GLN A 633 -7.28 16.55 -25.50
C GLN A 633 -6.54 17.76 -26.05
N LEU A 634 -5.88 17.64 -27.21
CA LEU A 634 -5.22 18.74 -27.89
C LEU A 634 -6.21 19.84 -28.28
N GLU A 635 -7.35 19.49 -28.88
CA GLU A 635 -8.35 20.47 -29.33
C GLU A 635 -9.02 21.21 -28.15
N ILE A 636 -9.40 20.50 -27.08
CA ILE A 636 -9.93 21.13 -25.85
C ILE A 636 -8.95 22.19 -25.32
N ARG A 637 -7.65 21.89 -25.37
CA ARG A 637 -6.62 22.81 -24.88
C ARG A 637 -6.39 23.98 -25.83
N ALA A 638 -6.40 23.75 -27.13
CA ALA A 638 -6.28 24.81 -28.14
C ALA A 638 -7.46 25.79 -28.06
N ALA A 639 -8.68 25.30 -27.83
CA ALA A 639 -9.87 26.13 -27.65
C ALA A 639 -9.76 27.06 -26.43
N ILE A 640 -9.21 26.56 -25.30
CA ILE A 640 -9.07 27.34 -24.06
C ILE A 640 -7.86 28.29 -24.10
N LYS A 641 -6.72 27.88 -24.67
CA LYS A 641 -5.43 28.59 -24.60
C LYS A 641 -5.02 29.34 -25.88
N GLN A 642 -5.95 29.56 -26.82
CA GLN A 642 -5.78 30.16 -28.16
C GLN A 642 -5.11 29.24 -29.20
N ASN A 643 -5.57 29.34 -30.44
CA ASN A 643 -5.08 28.60 -31.60
C ASN A 643 -3.82 29.28 -32.20
N SER A 644 -2.77 28.51 -32.51
CA SER A 644 -1.47 29.03 -32.96
C SER A 644 -0.78 28.07 -33.94
N PRO A 645 0.23 28.51 -34.70
CA PRO A 645 0.97 27.65 -35.64
C PRO A 645 1.63 26.43 -34.99
N GLU A 646 1.99 26.53 -33.71
CA GLU A 646 2.57 25.41 -32.96
C GLU A 646 1.53 24.30 -32.71
N TRP A 647 0.25 24.65 -32.52
CA TRP A 647 -0.84 23.66 -32.46
C TRP A 647 -1.07 22.98 -33.81
N ASP A 648 -0.92 23.70 -34.93
CA ASP A 648 -0.97 23.11 -36.28
C ASP A 648 0.13 22.07 -36.48
N GLY A 649 1.33 22.34 -35.95
CA GLY A 649 2.43 21.38 -35.94
C GLY A 649 2.10 20.08 -35.20
N GLN A 650 1.36 20.14 -34.09
CA GLN A 650 0.91 18.95 -33.36
C GLN A 650 -0.19 18.19 -34.10
N ARG A 651 -1.16 18.89 -34.68
CA ARG A 651 -2.19 18.29 -35.56
C ARG A 651 -1.56 17.57 -36.76
N ALA A 652 -0.54 18.15 -37.38
CA ALA A 652 0.18 17.52 -38.48
C ALA A 652 0.89 16.21 -38.06
N LYS A 653 1.49 16.16 -36.86
CA LYS A 653 2.10 14.93 -36.31
C LYS A 653 1.06 13.86 -36.03
N LEU A 654 -0.10 14.25 -35.47
CA LEU A 654 -1.22 13.34 -35.23
C LEU A 654 -1.73 12.74 -36.54
N ARG A 655 -1.97 13.58 -37.56
CA ARG A 655 -2.36 13.13 -38.89
C ARG A 655 -1.35 12.14 -39.48
N ALA A 656 -0.06 12.50 -39.47
CA ALA A 656 1.00 11.62 -39.98
C ALA A 656 1.06 10.29 -39.21
N THR A 657 0.85 10.31 -37.89
CA THR A 657 0.82 9.09 -37.07
C THR A 657 -0.38 8.22 -37.43
N ALA A 658 -1.55 8.81 -37.66
CA ALA A 658 -2.74 8.08 -38.11
C ALA A 658 -2.51 7.42 -39.48
N ASP A 659 -1.93 8.15 -40.43
CA ASP A 659 -1.60 7.61 -41.75
C ASP A 659 -0.67 6.40 -41.66
N ARG A 660 0.32 6.42 -40.75
CA ARG A 660 1.22 5.27 -40.51
C ARG A 660 0.52 4.09 -39.84
N LEU A 661 -0.41 4.33 -38.92
CA LEU A 661 -1.21 3.25 -38.31
C LEU A 661 -2.08 2.56 -39.38
N LEU A 662 -2.74 3.32 -40.25
CA LEU A 662 -3.53 2.78 -41.35
C LEU A 662 -2.67 2.01 -42.35
N ALA A 663 -1.50 2.54 -42.71
CA ALA A 663 -0.54 1.85 -43.57
C ALA A 663 0.02 0.55 -42.94
N ALA A 664 0.10 0.48 -41.61
CA ALA A 664 0.46 -0.74 -40.88
C ALA A 664 -0.68 -1.79 -40.86
N GLY A 665 -1.88 -1.45 -41.34
CA GLY A 665 -3.04 -2.33 -41.40
C GLY A 665 -4.00 -2.22 -40.21
N VAL A 666 -3.90 -1.15 -39.41
CA VAL A 666 -4.89 -0.86 -38.36
C VAL A 666 -6.23 -0.53 -39.02
N PRO A 667 -7.33 -1.24 -38.68
CA PRO A 667 -8.63 -0.98 -39.29
C PRO A 667 -9.27 0.32 -38.78
N LEU A 668 -10.08 0.95 -39.64
CA LEU A 668 -10.90 2.12 -39.31
C LEU A 668 -12.21 1.77 -38.58
N THR A 669 -12.58 0.49 -38.53
CA THR A 669 -13.90 0.04 -38.05
C THR A 669 -13.82 -1.06 -37.00
N TRP A 670 -14.81 -1.07 -36.13
CA TRP A 670 -15.00 -2.10 -35.11
C TRP A 670 -15.87 -3.26 -35.61
N ALA A 671 -15.51 -3.83 -36.76
CA ALA A 671 -16.38 -4.73 -37.54
C ALA A 671 -16.92 -5.98 -36.81
N GLN A 672 -16.33 -6.40 -35.69
CA GLN A 672 -16.76 -7.56 -34.90
C GLN A 672 -17.68 -7.22 -33.72
N ASP A 673 -17.89 -5.94 -33.40
CA ASP A 673 -18.77 -5.53 -32.32
C ASP A 673 -20.17 -5.19 -32.85
N ALA A 674 -21.07 -6.17 -32.75
CA ALA A 674 -22.47 -6.00 -33.13
C ALA A 674 -23.18 -4.90 -32.34
N THR A 675 -22.66 -4.56 -31.14
CA THR A 675 -23.25 -3.57 -30.24
C THR A 675 -22.68 -2.17 -30.43
N GLY A 676 -21.44 -2.06 -30.93
CA GLY A 676 -20.72 -0.78 -31.07
C GLY A 676 -20.35 -0.11 -29.74
N LEU A 677 -20.46 -0.82 -28.60
CA LEU A 677 -20.24 -0.29 -27.25
C LEU A 677 -19.05 -1.00 -26.61
N GLY A 678 -17.98 -0.25 -26.30
CA GLY A 678 -16.80 -0.76 -25.59
C GLY A 678 -16.53 0.01 -24.30
N ASN A 679 -15.32 -0.13 -23.76
CA ASN A 679 -14.81 0.74 -22.71
C ASN A 679 -13.64 1.58 -23.26
N ASN A 680 -13.74 2.91 -23.10
CA ASN A 680 -12.80 3.93 -23.53
C ASN A 680 -12.47 4.02 -25.05
N ARG A 681 -13.43 3.72 -25.93
CA ARG A 681 -13.35 3.83 -27.40
C ARG A 681 -13.78 5.20 -27.92
N LEU A 682 -13.08 5.66 -28.95
CA LEU A 682 -13.45 6.81 -29.76
C LEU A 682 -13.65 6.39 -31.21
N ALA A 683 -14.86 6.57 -31.72
CA ALA A 683 -15.14 6.38 -33.13
C ALA A 683 -14.62 7.61 -33.92
N PRO A 684 -13.83 7.40 -34.98
CA PRO A 684 -13.24 8.49 -35.76
C PRO A 684 -14.25 9.53 -36.24
N LEU A 685 -15.43 9.05 -36.68
CA LEU A 685 -16.46 9.90 -37.28
C LEU A 685 -17.30 10.66 -36.25
N SER A 686 -17.19 10.35 -34.95
CA SER A 686 -17.85 11.12 -33.88
C SER A 686 -17.19 12.47 -33.59
N LEU A 687 -16.05 12.79 -34.22
CA LEU A 687 -15.19 13.92 -33.85
C LEU A 687 -15.45 15.18 -34.71
N PRO A 688 -16.09 16.24 -34.19
CA PRO A 688 -16.49 17.40 -35.00
C PRO A 688 -15.35 18.28 -35.48
N TRP A 689 -14.18 18.18 -34.87
CA TRP A 689 -12.99 18.97 -35.16
C TRP A 689 -11.98 18.26 -36.09
N LEU A 690 -12.23 16.99 -36.47
CA LEU A 690 -11.36 16.31 -37.45
C LEU A 690 -11.32 17.10 -38.77
N PRO A 691 -10.18 17.31 -39.44
CA PRO A 691 -10.15 18.02 -40.72
C PRO A 691 -11.10 17.40 -41.75
N ASP A 692 -11.82 18.23 -42.50
CA ASP A 692 -12.86 17.80 -43.44
C ASP A 692 -12.32 16.83 -44.51
N ASP A 693 -11.10 17.08 -44.99
CA ASP A 693 -10.42 16.22 -45.96
C ASP A 693 -10.09 14.85 -45.36
N LEU A 694 -9.61 14.80 -44.11
CA LEU A 694 -9.32 13.56 -43.41
C LEU A 694 -10.61 12.79 -43.06
N TYR A 695 -11.67 13.51 -42.68
CA TYR A 695 -12.98 12.95 -42.40
C TYR A 695 -13.57 12.24 -43.63
N LEU A 696 -13.53 12.92 -44.78
CA LEU A 696 -13.97 12.34 -46.05
C LEU A 696 -13.07 11.19 -46.49
N GLN A 697 -11.75 11.33 -46.37
CA GLN A 697 -10.80 10.28 -46.68
C GLN A 697 -11.07 8.98 -45.88
N TRP A 698 -11.33 9.09 -44.58
CA TRP A 698 -11.63 7.92 -43.76
C TRP A 698 -12.99 7.31 -44.09
N LEU A 699 -14.00 8.11 -44.42
CA LEU A 699 -15.27 7.62 -44.95
C LEU A 699 -15.08 6.82 -46.24
N GLU A 700 -14.29 7.33 -47.19
CA GLU A 700 -13.97 6.65 -48.45
C GLU A 700 -13.16 5.37 -48.25
N GLN A 701 -12.30 5.33 -47.23
CA GLN A 701 -11.53 4.15 -46.84
C GLN A 701 -12.34 3.14 -46.02
N GLY A 702 -13.63 3.39 -45.81
CA GLY A 702 -14.56 2.44 -45.21
C GLY A 702 -14.75 2.59 -43.70
N ALA A 703 -14.44 3.75 -43.11
CA ALA A 703 -14.89 4.08 -41.76
C ALA A 703 -16.43 4.00 -41.68
N ASP A 704 -16.94 3.45 -40.60
CA ASP A 704 -18.37 3.16 -40.47
C ASP A 704 -19.10 4.33 -39.81
N ALA A 705 -20.03 4.95 -40.54
CA ALA A 705 -20.85 6.06 -40.06
C ALA A 705 -21.74 5.70 -38.85
N SER A 706 -21.85 4.42 -38.52
CA SER A 706 -22.59 3.91 -37.36
C SER A 706 -21.71 3.49 -36.17
N ASP A 707 -20.38 3.52 -36.29
CA ASP A 707 -19.49 3.30 -35.15
C ASP A 707 -19.59 4.49 -34.19
N ARG A 708 -19.57 4.21 -32.88
CA ARG A 708 -19.85 5.19 -31.82
C ARG A 708 -18.69 5.29 -30.85
N SER A 709 -18.51 6.47 -30.28
CA SER A 709 -17.62 6.62 -29.13
C SER A 709 -18.31 6.14 -27.86
N ASP A 710 -17.57 5.86 -26.80
CA ASP A 710 -18.19 5.40 -25.56
C ASP A 710 -18.85 6.53 -24.77
N ALA A 711 -19.88 6.21 -24.00
CA ALA A 711 -20.70 7.21 -23.29
C ALA A 711 -19.92 8.05 -22.26
N GLY A 712 -18.83 7.49 -21.73
CA GLY A 712 -17.95 8.20 -20.80
C GLY A 712 -16.94 9.13 -21.48
N ALA A 713 -16.81 9.11 -22.81
CA ALA A 713 -15.87 9.95 -23.52
C ALA A 713 -16.32 11.43 -23.47
N ARG A 714 -15.38 12.33 -23.18
CA ARG A 714 -15.62 13.78 -23.23
C ARG A 714 -15.06 14.33 -24.52
N LEU A 715 -15.92 14.59 -25.49
CA LEU A 715 -15.54 15.17 -26.78
C LEU A 715 -15.80 16.67 -26.77
N ASP A 716 -14.86 17.46 -27.28
CA ASP A 716 -15.00 18.92 -27.29
C ASP A 716 -16.25 19.37 -28.07
N GLY A 717 -17.08 20.20 -27.43
CA GLY A 717 -18.35 20.68 -28.00
C GLY A 717 -19.46 19.63 -28.15
N VAL A 718 -19.28 18.39 -27.68
CA VAL A 718 -20.27 17.31 -27.83
C VAL A 718 -20.89 16.96 -26.48
N VAL A 719 -22.23 16.99 -26.41
CA VAL A 719 -22.99 16.69 -25.19
C VAL A 719 -23.07 15.17 -24.93
N ASP A 720 -23.40 14.39 -25.97
CA ASP A 720 -23.55 12.93 -25.89
C ASP A 720 -22.55 12.26 -26.84
N ALA A 721 -21.38 11.86 -26.33
CA ALA A 721 -20.30 11.31 -27.17
C ALA A 721 -20.64 9.95 -27.79
N ASP A 722 -21.50 9.17 -27.12
CA ASP A 722 -22.02 7.90 -27.64
C ASP A 722 -23.26 8.07 -28.50
N ALA A 723 -23.60 9.28 -28.96
CA ALA A 723 -24.60 9.48 -30.01
C ALA A 723 -24.04 9.10 -31.39
N LEU A 724 -24.95 8.84 -32.33
CA LEU A 724 -24.59 8.57 -33.73
C LEU A 724 -23.78 9.75 -34.29
N PRO A 725 -22.66 9.50 -35.02
CA PRO A 725 -21.86 10.55 -35.66
C PRO A 725 -22.70 11.63 -36.37
N LEU A 726 -23.71 11.23 -37.14
CA LEU A 726 -24.63 12.13 -37.82
C LEU A 726 -25.37 13.08 -36.87
N VAL A 727 -25.89 12.53 -35.77
CA VAL A 727 -26.62 13.31 -34.75
C VAL A 727 -25.66 14.26 -34.01
N ILE A 728 -24.43 13.82 -33.74
CA ILE A 728 -23.39 14.68 -33.17
C ILE A 728 -23.14 15.88 -34.08
N MET A 729 -22.86 15.66 -35.38
CA MET A 729 -22.55 16.73 -36.33
C MET A 729 -23.70 17.74 -36.47
N LEU A 730 -24.95 17.28 -36.49
CA LEU A 730 -26.12 18.16 -36.55
C LEU A 730 -26.30 18.99 -35.27
N ARG A 731 -26.07 18.40 -34.09
CA ARG A 731 -26.21 19.12 -32.80
C ARG A 731 -25.17 20.22 -32.61
N VAL A 732 -23.95 20.00 -33.09
CA VAL A 732 -22.88 21.01 -33.06
C VAL A 732 -22.92 21.98 -34.25
N GLY A 733 -23.88 21.82 -35.16
CA GLY A 733 -24.07 22.69 -36.32
C GLY A 733 -23.07 22.49 -37.47
N ASN A 734 -22.42 21.33 -37.55
CA ASN A 734 -21.48 21.00 -38.62
C ASN A 734 -22.21 20.34 -39.82
N ASP A 735 -22.92 21.17 -40.59
CA ASP A 735 -23.72 20.74 -41.74
C ASP A 735 -22.88 20.10 -42.86
N ALA A 736 -21.61 20.48 -43.01
CA ALA A 736 -20.73 19.93 -44.04
C ALA A 736 -20.45 18.43 -43.78
N LYS A 737 -20.05 18.07 -42.56
CA LYS A 737 -19.82 16.67 -42.18
C LYS A 737 -21.11 15.87 -42.11
N ALA A 738 -22.22 16.48 -41.71
CA ALA A 738 -23.52 15.84 -41.79
C ALA A 738 -23.84 15.46 -43.25
N GLN A 739 -23.58 16.34 -44.23
CA GLN A 739 -23.75 16.01 -45.65
C GLN A 739 -22.80 14.91 -46.12
N MET A 740 -21.55 14.91 -45.68
CA MET A 740 -20.60 13.83 -45.99
C MET A 740 -21.11 12.48 -45.47
N LEU A 741 -21.58 12.42 -44.22
CA LEU A 741 -22.14 11.18 -43.65
C LEU A 741 -23.38 10.70 -44.42
N LEU A 742 -24.30 11.60 -44.76
CA LEU A 742 -25.52 11.26 -45.51
C LEU A 742 -25.23 10.76 -46.93
N ALA A 743 -24.14 11.24 -47.55
CA ALA A 743 -23.73 10.81 -48.88
C ALA A 743 -23.08 9.41 -48.89
N HIS A 744 -22.53 8.95 -47.75
CA HIS A 744 -21.80 7.68 -47.63
C HIS A 744 -22.55 6.61 -46.80
N ASP A 745 -23.88 6.72 -46.67
CA ASP A 745 -24.85 6.00 -45.79
C ASP A 745 -24.92 4.45 -45.83
N ALA A 746 -23.90 3.73 -46.29
CA ALA A 746 -23.97 2.27 -46.50
C ALA A 746 -23.83 1.39 -45.23
N GLY A 747 -23.93 1.94 -44.01
CA GLY A 747 -23.59 1.24 -42.75
C GLY A 747 -24.67 1.22 -41.65
N LEU A 748 -25.60 2.18 -41.68
CA LEU A 748 -26.41 2.56 -40.53
C LEU A 748 -27.45 1.52 -40.05
N TYR A 749 -27.94 0.66 -40.96
CA TYR A 749 -29.01 -0.32 -40.67
C TYR A 749 -28.57 -1.78 -40.84
N ARG A 750 -27.26 -2.07 -40.83
CA ARG A 750 -26.75 -3.43 -41.11
C ARG A 750 -27.15 -4.48 -40.07
N THR A 751 -27.42 -4.06 -38.83
CA THR A 751 -27.86 -4.97 -37.76
C THR A 751 -29.10 -4.39 -37.07
N PRO A 752 -29.97 -5.24 -36.48
CA PRO A 752 -31.12 -4.77 -35.71
C PRO A 752 -30.72 -3.77 -34.62
N TRP A 753 -29.60 -4.03 -33.93
CA TRP A 753 -29.07 -3.15 -32.90
C TRP A 753 -28.64 -1.77 -33.43
N ARG A 754 -27.89 -1.73 -34.54
CA ARG A 754 -27.44 -0.45 -35.15
C ARG A 754 -28.60 0.38 -35.69
N CYS A 755 -29.58 -0.27 -36.32
CA CYS A 755 -30.83 0.40 -36.71
C CYS A 755 -31.54 1.00 -35.48
N GLY A 756 -31.73 0.20 -34.43
CA GLY A 756 -32.44 0.64 -33.23
C GLY A 756 -31.76 1.80 -32.51
N MET A 757 -30.43 1.79 -32.41
CA MET A 757 -29.66 2.92 -31.87
C MET A 757 -29.80 4.19 -32.71
N ALA A 758 -29.74 4.09 -34.05
CA ALA A 758 -29.89 5.25 -34.93
C ALA A 758 -31.27 5.90 -34.76
N VAL A 759 -32.33 5.09 -34.67
CA VAL A 759 -33.70 5.55 -34.40
C VAL A 759 -33.79 6.21 -33.02
N ALA A 760 -33.24 5.57 -31.97
CA ALA A 760 -33.27 6.10 -30.61
C ALA A 760 -32.61 7.48 -30.50
N ASP A 761 -31.48 7.72 -31.19
CA ASP A 761 -30.80 9.01 -31.15
C ASP A 761 -31.56 10.13 -31.84
N VAL A 762 -32.18 9.82 -32.98
CA VAL A 762 -33.00 10.80 -33.70
C VAL A 762 -34.20 11.19 -32.83
N LEU A 763 -34.85 10.22 -32.19
CA LEU A 763 -35.94 10.49 -31.25
C LEU A 763 -35.47 11.36 -30.06
N ALA A 764 -34.34 11.01 -29.45
CA ALA A 764 -33.76 11.78 -28.35
C ALA A 764 -33.40 13.21 -28.78
N TRP A 765 -32.80 13.40 -29.96
CA TRP A 765 -32.45 14.72 -30.49
C TRP A 765 -33.68 15.58 -30.77
N GLN A 766 -34.71 15.03 -31.40
CA GLN A 766 -35.97 15.74 -31.68
C GLN A 766 -36.66 16.21 -30.41
N LEU A 767 -36.60 15.42 -29.35
CA LEU A 767 -37.22 15.76 -28.07
C LEU A 767 -36.43 16.79 -27.26
N SER A 768 -35.10 16.86 -27.44
CA SER A 768 -34.24 17.85 -26.77
C SER A 768 -34.17 19.20 -27.48
N ASN A 769 -34.61 19.28 -28.74
CA ASN A 769 -34.47 20.49 -29.56
C ASN A 769 -35.69 21.40 -29.44
N THR A 770 -35.48 22.66 -29.04
CA THR A 770 -36.55 23.68 -28.94
C THR A 770 -36.55 24.69 -30.09
N GLY A 771 -35.67 24.52 -31.10
CA GLY A 771 -35.54 25.40 -32.27
C GLY A 771 -35.93 24.72 -33.61
N PRO A 772 -36.05 25.50 -34.70
CA PRO A 772 -36.37 24.96 -36.02
C PRO A 772 -35.25 24.06 -36.55
N ILE A 773 -35.63 22.91 -37.11
CA ILE A 773 -34.70 21.92 -37.68
C ILE A 773 -34.16 22.48 -39.01
N SER A 774 -32.84 22.43 -39.22
CA SER A 774 -32.23 22.84 -40.49
C SER A 774 -32.69 21.93 -41.64
N PRO A 775 -32.66 22.38 -42.92
CA PRO A 775 -32.96 21.50 -44.05
C PRO A 775 -32.08 20.24 -44.11
N THR A 776 -30.82 20.35 -43.68
CA THR A 776 -29.91 19.20 -43.53
C THR A 776 -30.38 18.26 -42.42
N GLY A 777 -30.75 18.80 -41.26
CA GLY A 777 -31.33 18.03 -40.16
C GLY A 777 -32.63 17.32 -40.53
N ALA A 778 -33.54 17.99 -41.24
CA ALA A 778 -34.80 17.42 -41.69
C ALA A 778 -34.59 16.26 -42.68
N ARG A 779 -33.61 16.40 -43.59
CA ARG A 779 -33.19 15.31 -44.50
C ARG A 779 -32.59 14.14 -43.73
N ALA A 780 -31.72 14.41 -42.77
CA ALA A 780 -31.10 13.38 -41.94
C ALA A 780 -32.12 12.55 -41.16
N ILE A 781 -33.10 13.21 -40.52
CA ILE A 781 -34.19 12.52 -39.81
C ILE A 781 -34.95 11.62 -40.75
N ARG A 782 -35.31 12.13 -41.94
CA ARG A 782 -36.04 11.35 -42.94
C ARG A 782 -35.24 10.13 -43.38
N GLN A 783 -33.95 10.30 -43.67
CA GLN A 783 -33.08 9.20 -44.09
C GLN A 783 -32.95 8.11 -43.02
N VAL A 784 -32.82 8.49 -41.75
CA VAL A 784 -32.81 7.54 -40.63
C VAL A 784 -34.11 6.76 -40.51
N LEU A 785 -35.25 7.44 -40.63
CA LEU A 785 -36.56 6.81 -40.55
C LEU A 785 -36.88 5.93 -41.77
N ASP A 786 -36.52 6.37 -42.97
CA ASP A 786 -36.72 5.62 -44.22
C ASP A 786 -35.84 4.37 -44.25
N GLY A 787 -34.57 4.49 -43.81
CA GLY A 787 -33.67 3.36 -43.69
C GLY A 787 -34.13 2.34 -42.64
N ALA A 788 -34.69 2.81 -41.52
CA ALA A 788 -35.32 1.93 -40.52
C ALA A 788 -36.55 1.21 -41.07
N GLN A 789 -37.37 1.86 -41.93
CA GLN A 789 -38.48 1.21 -42.61
C GLN A 789 -38.01 0.12 -43.60
N GLY A 790 -36.84 0.30 -44.21
CA GLY A 790 -36.22 -0.68 -45.09
C GLY A 790 -35.52 -1.84 -44.37
N ALA A 791 -35.32 -1.76 -43.05
CA ALA A 791 -34.67 -2.79 -42.26
C ALA A 791 -35.68 -3.88 -41.82
N ALA A 792 -35.22 -5.14 -41.81
CA ALA A 792 -36.08 -6.28 -41.43
C ALA A 792 -36.54 -6.23 -39.96
N SER A 793 -35.72 -5.69 -39.06
CA SER A 793 -36.05 -5.40 -37.66
C SER A 793 -35.06 -4.40 -37.06
N CYS A 794 -35.51 -3.63 -36.06
CA CYS A 794 -34.68 -2.68 -35.32
C CYS A 794 -34.89 -2.88 -33.81
N ASP A 795 -33.82 -3.06 -33.06
CA ASP A 795 -33.85 -3.35 -31.62
C ASP A 795 -33.73 -2.07 -30.78
N LEU A 796 -34.86 -1.64 -30.23
CA LEU A 796 -34.98 -0.42 -29.42
C LEU A 796 -34.69 -0.64 -27.92
N ASP A 797 -34.24 -1.83 -27.49
CA ASP A 797 -33.95 -2.12 -26.07
C ASP A 797 -32.63 -1.49 -25.59
N GLN A 798 -32.59 -0.15 -25.62
CA GLN A 798 -31.46 0.68 -25.22
C GLN A 798 -31.76 1.29 -23.84
N ALA A 799 -31.45 0.55 -22.77
CA ALA A 799 -31.84 0.83 -21.38
C ALA A 799 -31.49 2.23 -20.84
N SER A 800 -30.61 3.00 -21.47
CA SER A 800 -30.27 4.38 -21.07
C SER A 800 -30.89 5.46 -21.96
N ARG A 801 -31.05 5.19 -23.27
CA ARG A 801 -31.46 6.18 -24.27
C ARG A 801 -32.97 6.20 -24.49
N VAL A 802 -33.67 5.08 -24.31
CA VAL A 802 -35.11 4.97 -24.57
C VAL A 802 -35.97 5.01 -23.30
N GLN A 803 -35.39 4.73 -22.13
CA GLN A 803 -36.11 4.70 -20.85
C GLN A 803 -36.81 6.00 -20.42
N PRO A 804 -36.33 7.22 -20.74
CA PRO A 804 -37.11 8.44 -20.52
C PRO A 804 -38.42 8.51 -21.32
N PHE A 805 -38.65 7.57 -22.26
CA PHE A 805 -39.71 7.60 -23.25
C PHE A 805 -40.71 6.44 -23.14
N VAL A 806 -40.53 5.52 -22.19
CA VAL A 806 -41.56 4.53 -21.82
C VAL A 806 -42.74 5.29 -21.21
N GLY A 807 -43.85 5.39 -21.96
CA GLY A 807 -45.07 6.10 -21.55
C GLY A 807 -45.34 7.45 -22.24
N VAL A 808 -44.50 7.88 -23.20
CA VAL A 808 -44.76 9.09 -24.02
C VAL A 808 -45.55 8.70 -25.27
N SER A 809 -46.71 9.33 -25.51
CA SER A 809 -47.54 8.98 -26.66
C SER A 809 -46.95 9.47 -27.98
N ALA A 810 -47.22 8.79 -29.09
CA ALA A 810 -46.82 9.23 -30.43
C ALA A 810 -47.32 10.65 -30.76
N ARG A 811 -48.45 11.06 -30.15
CA ARG A 811 -49.01 12.41 -30.24
C ARG A 811 -48.16 13.44 -29.48
N ASP A 812 -47.70 13.11 -28.28
CA ASP A 812 -46.80 13.99 -27.51
C ASP A 812 -45.46 14.16 -28.22
N LEU A 813 -44.98 13.08 -28.85
CA LEU A 813 -43.74 13.07 -29.62
C LEU A 813 -43.86 13.94 -30.89
N ALA A 814 -44.96 13.82 -31.64
CA ALA A 814 -45.29 14.67 -32.79
C ALA A 814 -45.39 16.16 -32.41
N THR A 815 -46.02 16.43 -31.27
CA THR A 815 -46.22 17.80 -30.76
C THR A 815 -44.89 18.44 -30.39
N ARG A 816 -44.00 17.70 -29.71
CA ARG A 816 -42.67 18.20 -29.31
C ARG A 816 -41.74 18.42 -30.50
N ALA A 817 -41.78 17.55 -31.49
CA ALA A 817 -40.93 17.63 -32.68
C ALA A 817 -41.48 18.59 -33.76
N ASN A 818 -42.63 19.22 -33.53
CA ASN A 818 -43.32 20.10 -34.48
C ASN A 818 -43.47 19.49 -35.89
N VAL A 819 -43.74 18.19 -35.94
CA VAL A 819 -43.96 17.43 -37.17
C VAL A 819 -45.27 16.67 -37.10
N THR A 820 -45.96 16.55 -38.22
CA THR A 820 -47.17 15.73 -38.32
C THR A 820 -46.78 14.27 -38.51
N LEU A 821 -46.77 13.48 -37.43
CA LEU A 821 -46.58 12.04 -37.55
C LEU A 821 -47.86 11.39 -38.07
N THR A 822 -47.78 10.80 -39.28
CA THR A 822 -48.86 9.96 -39.80
C THR A 822 -48.52 8.51 -39.47
N VAL A 823 -49.09 7.98 -38.39
CA VAL A 823 -48.93 6.57 -38.04
C VAL A 823 -49.89 5.77 -38.92
N LYS A 824 -49.37 5.00 -39.88
CA LYS A 824 -50.19 3.99 -40.58
C LYS A 824 -50.57 2.90 -39.57
N ALA A 825 -51.84 2.48 -39.62
CA ALA A 825 -52.33 1.36 -38.80
C ALA A 825 -51.48 0.11 -39.06
N PRO A 826 -51.31 -0.78 -38.06
CA PRO A 826 -50.35 -1.88 -38.15
C PRO A 826 -50.64 -2.82 -39.33
N GLY A 827 -49.56 -3.10 -40.07
CA GLY A 827 -49.42 -3.95 -41.25
C GLY A 827 -47.96 -3.93 -41.65
#